data_AF-A0A6I6DGL4-F1
#
_entry.id   AF-A0A6I6DGL4-F1
#
_cell.length_a   1.000
_cell.length_b   1.000
_cell.length_c   1.000
_cell.angle_alpha   90.00
_cell.angle_beta   90.00
_cell.angle_gamma   90.00
#
_symmetry.space_group_name_H-M   'P 1'
#
loop_
_entity.id
_entity.type
_entity.pdbx_description
1 polymer ?
#
loop_
_entity_poly.entity_id
_entity_poly.type
_entity_poly.pdbx_seq_one_letter_code
_entity_poly.pdbx_strand_id
1 'polypeptide(L)'
;MNKNQFTPNYYYFGSRKLKLEFPFMKGNDIKILQSLLGLMPNFIVSTKIMTNGLFDTNTHKAVKEFQKYFKLKSDGIVGVNTYYALGHRIKKFSRNEPVFSSQLLKEASSGADVSILQNRLAAFRKTYLNRPATGKFNVNTKLAVKRFQHDFPDLTPDGIVGPETFNKIFLWAPLGGRILHQGRNGLDTYWLQLYLFYLRYFKQNPNGFFNAYTAKSIEKFQADANIKVDSVVGPQTYLALGTSIAFPQNEYFYMVKKDDSLFKIASLFDKKKEEIIKLNNLNPSDCTIHLGQLLLIPPPITFHVVKKGETLGTISKKYSISIENLELANYFSPKIFLLPDELLVLPGYHHKFKGKLVYIQVNNMLSELRVFNLEKMQYKTLDFIKNLKTPQLFLSKDRKKLSVIISRDGIDYIRNYDIHTGAYNEIKAPIDIEYLDWSYDSKSLVINKAMIINTKTGQELFNFKGEMPQWFTDNKNILYYRDNAFRKINYQTNVVRHVCTSLDKSIWFSRLKTNDNNKFFYFAFLPSRRVTCTFIYDYKKRLVKNISRNDYFGTWSRTLNYLILSGRDYYGNFFPWFYMNIKLFNQEGKFLNNQLFAKGIDLNDNNFDINDTSFLAVLYNPSKFYSIPVISRDIYLKDIQTQLLTKLTLSKNAYNPIFL
;
A
#
# COMPACT_ATOMS: atom_id res chain seq x y z
N MET A 1 22.60 43.25 0.46
CA MET A 1 22.47 43.82 1.83
C MET A 1 20.99 43.77 2.17
N ASN A 2 20.42 43.08 3.17
CA ASN A 2 20.88 42.64 4.49
C ASN A 2 20.70 41.12 4.67
N LYS A 3 21.79 40.38 4.92
CA LYS A 3 21.78 39.03 5.47
C LYS A 3 22.27 39.10 6.91
N ASN A 4 21.37 39.40 7.84
CA ASN A 4 21.54 39.14 9.27
C ASN A 4 20.23 38.53 9.79
N GLN A 5 19.84 37.38 9.22
CA GLN A 5 18.96 36.47 9.93
C GLN A 5 19.85 35.67 10.87
N PHE A 6 19.77 35.97 12.18
CA PHE A 6 20.32 35.14 13.24
C PHE A 6 19.88 33.68 13.00
N THR A 7 20.74 32.84 12.43
CA THR A 7 20.57 31.40 12.46
C THR A 7 20.68 30.99 13.93
N PRO A 8 19.61 30.48 14.58
CA PRO A 8 19.74 30.01 15.95
C PRO A 8 20.84 28.94 15.99
N ASN A 9 21.66 28.94 17.05
CA ASN A 9 22.62 27.87 17.31
C ASN A 9 21.91 26.51 17.16
N TYR A 10 22.48 25.62 16.36
CA TYR A 10 21.94 24.28 16.20
C TYR A 10 22.12 23.51 17.52
N TYR A 11 21.00 23.20 18.17
CA TYR A 11 20.96 22.31 19.32
C TYR A 11 20.44 20.96 18.84
N TYR A 12 21.29 19.92 18.92
CA TYR A 12 20.82 18.57 18.67
C TYR A 12 19.80 18.16 19.74
N PHE A 13 18.85 17.31 19.38
CA PHE A 13 17.78 16.90 20.28
C PHE A 13 18.38 16.11 21.44
N GLY A 14 18.17 16.54 22.68
CA GLY A 14 18.79 15.91 23.85
C GLY A 14 20.08 16.57 24.38
N SER A 15 20.58 17.62 23.72
CA SER A 15 21.80 18.34 24.12
C SER A 15 21.68 19.09 25.46
N ARG A 16 20.48 19.57 25.80
CA ARG A 16 20.22 20.39 27.00
C ARG A 16 18.87 20.05 27.63
N LYS A 17 18.67 20.44 28.89
CA LYS A 17 17.36 20.40 29.55
C LYS A 17 16.50 21.54 28.99
N LEU A 18 15.29 21.24 28.54
CA LEU A 18 14.34 22.26 28.07
C LEU A 18 13.37 22.61 29.19
N LYS A 19 13.15 23.89 29.43
CA LYS A 19 12.30 24.39 30.52
C LYS A 19 11.76 25.77 30.17
N LEU A 20 10.71 26.15 30.87
CA LEU A 20 10.20 27.52 30.83
C LEU A 20 11.17 28.42 31.60
N GLU A 21 11.71 29.43 30.93
CA GLU A 21 12.57 30.48 31.52
C GLU A 21 12.35 31.80 30.78
N PHE A 22 12.79 32.92 31.34
CA PHE A 22 12.70 34.24 30.70
C PHE A 22 14.12 34.79 30.43
N PRO A 23 14.45 35.17 29.18
CA PRO A 23 13.65 35.00 27.96
C PRO A 23 13.45 33.53 27.58
N PHE A 24 12.37 33.21 26.85
CA PHE A 24 12.07 31.81 26.47
C PHE A 24 13.23 31.14 25.75
N MET A 25 13.51 29.88 26.13
CA MET A 25 14.43 29.04 25.36
C MET A 25 13.94 28.96 23.91
N LYS A 26 14.89 29.06 22.97
CA LYS A 26 14.64 28.94 21.54
C LYS A 26 15.57 27.93 20.88
N GLY A 27 15.08 27.19 19.89
CA GLY A 27 15.92 26.23 19.15
C GLY A 27 15.18 25.22 18.30
N ASN A 28 15.93 24.52 17.45
CA ASN A 28 15.42 23.42 16.64
C ASN A 28 15.02 22.20 17.48
N ASP A 29 15.76 21.90 18.54
CA ASP A 29 15.43 20.89 19.55
C ASP A 29 14.01 21.09 20.13
N ILE A 30 13.61 22.35 20.35
CA ILE A 30 12.25 22.70 20.80
C ILE A 30 11.22 22.49 19.69
N LYS A 31 11.53 22.82 18.42
CA LYS A 31 10.62 22.52 17.30
C LYS A 31 10.34 21.03 17.17
N ILE A 32 11.37 20.19 17.34
CA ILE A 32 11.22 18.73 17.36
C ILE A 32 10.31 18.32 18.53
N LEU A 33 10.58 18.81 19.75
CA LEU A 33 9.74 18.53 20.92
C LEU A 33 8.28 18.89 20.68
N GLN A 34 8.01 20.12 20.25
CA GLN A 34 6.65 20.62 19.98
C GLN A 34 5.94 19.76 18.94
N SER A 35 6.66 19.35 17.89
CA SER A 35 6.13 18.46 16.86
C SER A 35 5.82 17.07 17.41
N LEU A 36 6.72 16.47 18.20
CA LEU A 36 6.51 15.16 18.82
C LEU A 36 5.33 15.19 19.79
N LEU A 37 5.20 16.22 20.62
CA LEU A 37 4.06 16.39 21.52
C LEU A 37 2.76 16.61 20.73
N GLY A 38 2.80 17.36 19.63
CA GLY A 38 1.66 17.58 18.74
C GLY A 38 1.21 16.35 17.96
N LEU A 39 2.05 15.32 17.82
CA LEU A 39 1.68 14.02 17.25
C LEU A 39 0.97 13.10 18.28
N MET A 40 0.95 13.48 19.56
CA MET A 40 0.36 12.63 20.61
C MET A 40 -1.15 12.74 20.55
N PRO A 41 -1.89 11.63 20.73
CA PRO A 41 -3.32 11.68 20.96
C PRO A 41 -3.72 12.68 22.05
N ASN A 42 -4.89 13.32 21.89
CA ASN A 42 -5.40 14.35 22.81
C ASN A 42 -5.59 13.85 24.26
N PHE A 43 -5.70 12.54 24.48
CA PHE A 43 -5.77 11.97 25.84
C PHE A 43 -4.41 11.90 26.56
N ILE A 44 -3.30 12.03 25.81
CA ILE A 44 -1.93 12.11 26.35
C ILE A 44 -1.53 13.58 26.46
N VAL A 45 -1.69 14.35 25.37
CA VAL A 45 -1.40 15.78 25.31
C VAL A 45 -2.56 16.47 24.62
N SER A 46 -3.35 17.23 25.38
CA SER A 46 -4.52 17.96 24.90
C SER A 46 -4.21 19.42 24.55
N THR A 47 -3.14 19.97 25.11
CA THR A 47 -2.72 21.35 24.88
C THR A 47 -2.33 21.54 23.41
N LYS A 48 -2.95 22.51 22.73
CA LYS A 48 -2.61 22.91 21.36
C LYS A 48 -1.28 23.66 21.37
N ILE A 49 -0.29 23.11 20.68
CA ILE A 49 1.07 23.68 20.60
C ILE A 49 1.29 24.26 19.21
N MET A 50 1.97 25.42 19.15
CA MET A 50 2.50 25.95 17.90
C MET A 50 3.95 25.50 17.72
N THR A 51 4.30 24.97 16.55
CA THR A 51 5.68 24.56 16.25
C THR A 51 6.55 25.76 15.86
N ASN A 52 6.76 26.68 16.81
CA ASN A 52 7.52 27.93 16.62
C ASN A 52 8.98 27.83 17.08
N GLY A 53 9.34 26.79 17.85
CA GLY A 53 10.68 26.61 18.41
C GLY A 53 10.95 27.41 19.68
N LEU A 54 9.92 27.99 20.29
CA LEU A 54 9.98 28.70 21.57
C LEU A 54 9.40 27.83 22.67
N PHE A 55 10.13 27.64 23.77
CA PHE A 55 9.62 26.92 24.93
C PHE A 55 8.71 27.86 25.75
N ASP A 56 7.53 28.11 25.21
CA ASP A 56 6.51 28.98 25.79
C ASP A 56 5.66 28.25 26.85
N THR A 57 4.69 28.97 27.42
CA THR A 57 3.77 28.46 28.44
C THR A 57 2.94 27.27 27.96
N ASN A 58 2.53 27.25 26.68
CA ASN A 58 1.81 26.13 26.08
C ASN A 58 2.71 24.89 25.94
N THR A 59 3.95 25.07 25.49
CA THR A 59 4.95 24.00 25.42
C THR A 59 5.22 23.43 26.81
N HIS A 60 5.40 24.28 27.82
CA HIS A 60 5.56 23.86 29.21
C HIS A 60 4.36 23.03 29.71
N LYS A 61 3.12 23.50 29.44
CA LYS A 61 1.89 22.79 29.83
C LYS A 61 1.78 21.43 29.15
N ALA A 62 2.05 21.35 27.86
CA ALA A 62 2.05 20.09 27.12
C ALA A 62 3.10 19.09 27.64
N VAL A 63 4.30 19.56 28.00
CA VAL A 63 5.32 18.71 28.65
C VAL A 63 4.80 18.17 29.98
N LYS A 64 4.14 19.00 30.80
CA LYS A 64 3.53 18.54 32.06
C LYS A 64 2.46 17.48 31.85
N GLU A 65 1.59 17.65 30.85
CA GLU A 65 0.57 16.66 30.48
C GLU A 65 1.22 15.32 30.08
N PHE A 66 2.19 15.35 29.16
CA PHE A 66 2.95 14.17 28.75
C PHE A 66 3.63 13.47 29.93
N GLN A 67 4.32 14.24 30.78
CA GLN A 67 5.01 13.70 31.96
C GLN A 67 4.02 13.08 32.94
N LYS A 68 2.91 13.78 33.25
CA LYS A 68 1.86 13.29 34.15
C LYS A 68 1.27 11.98 33.62
N TYR A 69 0.95 11.93 32.32
CA TYR A 69 0.39 10.75 31.69
C TYR A 69 1.33 9.54 31.84
N PHE A 70 2.61 9.68 31.47
CA PHE A 70 3.59 8.59 31.57
C PHE A 70 4.19 8.37 32.96
N LYS A 71 3.58 8.94 34.02
CA LYS A 71 3.99 8.80 35.42
C LYS A 71 5.45 9.24 35.67
N LEU A 72 5.88 10.27 34.95
CA LEU A 72 7.15 10.97 35.17
C LEU A 72 6.93 12.11 36.17
N LYS A 73 8.03 12.70 36.67
CA LYS A 73 7.97 13.97 37.41
C LYS A 73 7.36 15.05 36.51
N SER A 74 6.15 15.53 36.84
CA SER A 74 5.40 16.52 36.06
C SER A 74 5.82 17.95 36.41
N ASP A 75 7.10 18.25 36.22
CA ASP A 75 7.70 19.57 36.49
C ASP A 75 7.75 20.48 35.26
N GLY A 76 7.37 19.97 34.08
CA GLY A 76 7.43 20.70 32.81
C GLY A 76 8.86 20.93 32.30
N ILE A 77 9.84 20.19 32.85
CA ILE A 77 11.24 20.21 32.42
C ILE A 77 11.55 18.95 31.60
N VAL A 78 11.98 19.13 30.35
CA VAL A 78 12.40 18.02 29.49
C VAL A 78 13.81 17.57 29.89
N GLY A 79 13.86 16.64 30.84
CA GLY A 79 15.09 16.01 31.31
C GLY A 79 15.32 14.61 30.71
N VAL A 80 16.31 13.90 31.26
CA VAL A 80 16.76 12.58 30.78
C VAL A 80 15.62 11.56 30.68
N ASN A 81 14.72 11.51 31.67
CA ASN A 81 13.59 10.58 31.66
C ASN A 81 12.52 10.98 30.64
N THR A 82 12.29 12.28 30.42
CA THR A 82 11.34 12.78 29.42
C THR A 82 11.83 12.49 28.00
N TYR A 83 13.10 12.76 27.69
CA TYR A 83 13.70 12.34 26.41
C TYR A 83 13.61 10.84 26.19
N TYR A 84 13.88 10.05 27.24
CA TYR A 84 13.78 8.60 27.14
C TYR A 84 12.36 8.12 26.85
N ALA A 85 11.33 8.72 27.46
CA ALA A 85 9.92 8.43 27.16
C ALA A 85 9.49 8.95 25.77
N LEU A 86 10.17 9.96 25.22
CA LEU A 86 10.02 10.36 23.81
C LEU A 86 10.76 9.42 22.84
N GLY A 87 11.34 8.33 23.34
CA GLY A 87 12.06 7.34 22.52
C GLY A 87 13.49 7.78 22.14
N HIS A 88 14.12 8.64 22.93
CA HIS A 88 15.45 9.18 22.65
C HIS A 88 16.42 8.95 23.82
N ARG A 89 17.54 8.26 23.55
CA ARG A 89 18.54 7.85 24.56
C ARG A 89 19.59 8.94 24.76
N ILE A 90 19.68 9.46 25.99
CA ILE A 90 20.73 10.40 26.41
C ILE A 90 21.37 10.02 27.76
N LYS A 91 22.57 10.54 28.04
CA LYS A 91 23.31 10.38 29.32
C LYS A 91 23.35 8.92 29.78
N LYS A 92 22.84 8.60 30.98
CA LYS A 92 22.79 7.23 31.53
C LYS A 92 22.15 6.21 30.58
N PHE A 93 21.28 6.63 29.66
CA PHE A 93 20.65 5.75 28.68
C PHE A 93 21.46 5.60 27.38
N SER A 94 22.38 6.51 27.07
CA SER A 94 23.30 6.38 25.92
C SER A 94 24.59 5.63 26.28
N ARG A 95 24.83 5.28 27.56
CA ARG A 95 26.00 4.49 28.01
C ARG A 95 27.34 5.07 27.52
N ASN A 96 27.49 6.39 27.57
CA ASN A 96 28.65 7.15 27.07
C ASN A 96 28.91 7.04 25.55
N GLU A 97 27.97 6.46 24.78
CA GLU A 97 28.00 6.48 23.32
C GLU A 97 27.47 7.82 22.78
N PRO A 98 27.84 8.20 21.54
CA PRO A 98 27.29 9.38 20.87
C PRO A 98 25.76 9.38 20.88
N VAL A 99 25.18 10.51 21.27
CA VAL A 99 23.73 10.69 21.27
C VAL A 99 23.27 10.78 19.80
N PHE A 100 22.19 10.09 19.45
CA PHE A 100 21.62 10.18 18.11
C PHE A 100 21.31 11.66 17.76
N SER A 101 21.77 12.15 16.61
CA SER A 101 21.79 13.57 16.19
C SER A 101 22.89 14.48 16.73
N SER A 102 23.78 14.01 17.60
CA SER A 102 24.92 14.81 18.10
C SER A 102 26.06 14.98 17.08
N GLN A 103 26.12 14.14 16.05
CA GLN A 103 27.12 14.18 14.99
C GLN A 103 26.53 13.80 13.63
N LEU A 104 27.22 14.14 12.55
CA LEU A 104 26.87 13.72 11.19
C LEU A 104 27.10 12.21 11.02
N LEU A 105 26.15 11.50 10.40
CA LEU A 105 26.35 10.10 10.02
C LEU A 105 26.53 9.99 8.51
N LYS A 106 27.59 9.30 8.10
CA LYS A 106 27.93 9.04 6.71
C LYS A 106 28.60 7.68 6.60
N GLU A 107 28.94 7.29 5.37
CA GLU A 107 29.71 6.07 5.11
C GLU A 107 30.96 6.01 6.00
N ALA A 108 31.25 4.81 6.53
CA ALA A 108 32.26 4.54 7.56
C ALA A 108 31.95 5.01 9.01
N SER A 109 30.87 5.77 9.26
CA SER A 109 30.39 5.96 10.64
C SER A 109 30.00 4.63 11.28
N SER A 110 30.25 4.49 12.58
CA SER A 110 29.83 3.31 13.37
C SER A 110 29.47 3.68 14.80
N GLY A 111 28.55 2.92 15.41
CA GLY A 111 28.15 3.09 16.80
C GLY A 111 26.67 2.86 17.05
N ALA A 112 26.24 3.20 18.27
CA ALA A 112 24.84 3.08 18.66
C ALA A 112 23.92 4.08 17.97
N ASP A 113 24.39 5.28 17.64
CA ASP A 113 23.68 6.27 16.83
C ASP A 113 23.39 5.76 15.41
N VAL A 114 24.35 5.05 14.80
CA VAL A 114 24.15 4.34 13.52
C VAL A 114 23.17 3.18 13.69
N SER A 115 23.23 2.44 14.80
CA SER A 115 22.27 1.37 15.09
C SER A 115 20.84 1.92 15.24
N ILE A 116 20.69 3.08 15.90
CA ILE A 116 19.42 3.79 16.05
C ILE A 116 18.91 4.25 14.69
N LEU A 117 19.76 4.85 13.85
CA LEU A 117 19.40 5.22 12.47
C LEU A 117 18.85 4.01 11.72
N GLN A 118 19.57 2.89 11.76
CA GLN A 118 19.20 1.67 11.05
C GLN A 118 17.88 1.10 11.57
N ASN A 119 17.71 1.00 12.89
CA ASN A 119 16.45 0.53 13.48
C ASN A 119 15.27 1.44 13.11
N ARG A 120 15.46 2.77 13.12
CA ARG A 120 14.44 3.74 12.72
C ARG A 120 14.03 3.59 11.25
N LEU A 121 15.00 3.44 10.35
CA LEU A 121 14.74 3.25 8.92
C LEU A 121 14.14 1.86 8.60
N ALA A 122 14.48 0.84 9.40
CA ALA A 122 13.94 -0.52 9.27
C ALA A 122 12.50 -0.61 9.80
N ALA A 123 12.19 0.06 10.91
CA ALA A 123 10.85 0.11 11.47
C ALA A 123 9.93 1.12 10.78
N PHE A 124 10.44 1.91 9.83
CA PHE A 124 9.64 2.88 9.09
C PHE A 124 8.55 2.17 8.30
N ARG A 125 7.31 2.71 8.32
CA ARG A 125 6.16 2.11 7.62
C ARG A 125 6.35 1.91 6.11
N LYS A 126 7.06 2.84 5.45
CA LYS A 126 7.61 2.72 4.09
C LYS A 126 9.06 2.22 4.18
N THR A 127 9.26 0.98 4.61
CA THR A 127 10.55 0.46 5.09
C THR A 127 11.73 0.79 4.18
N TYR A 128 12.59 1.70 4.64
CA TYR A 128 13.74 2.16 3.84
C TYR A 128 14.96 1.25 3.98
N LEU A 129 15.12 0.62 5.15
CA LEU A 129 16.22 -0.30 5.42
C LEU A 129 15.69 -1.71 5.68
N ASN A 130 15.67 -2.52 4.64
CA ASN A 130 15.28 -3.93 4.74
C ASN A 130 16.43 -4.82 5.26
N ARG A 131 16.92 -4.53 6.47
CA ARG A 131 17.87 -5.38 7.21
C ARG A 131 17.97 -4.93 8.67
N PRO A 132 18.40 -5.83 9.57
CA PRO A 132 18.63 -5.46 10.97
C PRO A 132 19.77 -4.45 11.10
N ALA A 133 19.73 -3.67 12.17
CA ALA A 133 20.84 -2.79 12.52
C ALA A 133 22.11 -3.60 12.81
N THR A 134 23.23 -3.10 12.30
CA THR A 134 24.59 -3.65 12.49
C THR A 134 25.51 -2.67 13.21
N GLY A 135 25.08 -1.41 13.35
CA GLY A 135 25.91 -0.33 13.87
C GLY A 135 27.00 0.15 12.92
N LYS A 136 27.03 -0.33 11.67
CA LYS A 136 27.98 0.10 10.64
C LYS A 136 27.26 0.79 9.48
N PHE A 137 27.65 2.01 9.16
CA PHE A 137 27.06 2.78 8.06
C PHE A 137 27.70 2.37 6.74
N ASN A 138 27.14 1.33 6.12
CA ASN A 138 27.59 0.80 4.83
C ASN A 138 26.78 1.35 3.65
N VAL A 139 27.09 0.90 2.43
CA VAL A 139 26.39 1.26 1.19
C VAL A 139 24.87 1.07 1.27
N ASN A 140 24.39 0.02 1.95
CA ASN A 140 22.94 -0.21 2.09
C ASN A 140 22.28 0.85 2.98
N THR A 141 22.98 1.28 4.05
CA THR A 141 22.50 2.36 4.92
C THR A 141 22.49 3.68 4.16
N LYS A 142 23.54 3.97 3.38
CA LYS A 142 23.62 5.15 2.51
C LYS A 142 22.46 5.19 1.51
N LEU A 143 22.16 4.08 0.83
CA LEU A 143 21.04 4.00 -0.11
C LEU A 143 19.68 4.16 0.58
N ALA A 144 19.50 3.58 1.77
CA ALA A 144 18.28 3.76 2.57
C ALA A 144 18.09 5.23 2.97
N VAL A 145 19.16 5.92 3.40
CA VAL A 145 19.13 7.35 3.73
C VAL A 145 18.81 8.19 2.49
N LYS A 146 19.43 7.92 1.33
CA LYS A 146 19.11 8.62 0.08
C LYS A 146 17.64 8.50 -0.31
N ARG A 147 17.06 7.30 -0.17
CA ARG A 147 15.63 7.06 -0.45
C ARG A 147 14.73 7.80 0.53
N PHE A 148 15.04 7.74 1.83
CA PHE A 148 14.34 8.51 2.85
C PHE A 148 14.38 10.00 2.52
N GLN A 149 15.57 10.56 2.25
CA GLN A 149 15.75 11.97 1.91
C GLN A 149 14.99 12.35 0.63
N HIS A 150 14.98 11.48 -0.38
CA HIS A 150 14.29 11.73 -1.64
C HIS A 150 12.79 11.99 -1.46
N ASP A 151 12.15 11.43 -0.43
CA ASP A 151 10.73 11.63 -0.17
C ASP A 151 10.41 13.01 0.42
N PHE A 152 11.42 13.77 0.86
CA PHE A 152 11.28 15.12 1.38
C PHE A 152 11.82 16.15 0.36
N PRO A 153 11.04 17.19 0.01
CA PRO A 153 11.46 18.21 -0.96
C PRO A 153 12.56 19.13 -0.43
N ASP A 154 12.65 19.28 0.89
CA ASP A 154 13.61 20.14 1.59
C ASP A 154 14.91 19.41 1.96
N LEU A 155 15.05 18.12 1.62
CA LEU A 155 16.29 17.37 1.85
C LEU A 155 17.04 17.12 0.55
N THR A 156 18.37 17.17 0.63
CA THR A 156 19.25 16.69 -0.43
C THR A 156 19.45 15.18 -0.28
N PRO A 157 19.21 14.36 -1.32
CA PRO A 157 19.37 12.90 -1.25
C PRO A 157 20.83 12.47 -1.44
N ASP A 158 21.72 12.97 -0.58
CA ASP A 158 23.17 12.72 -0.60
C ASP A 158 23.59 11.45 0.15
N GLY A 159 22.73 10.91 1.01
CA GLY A 159 23.01 9.75 1.85
C GLY A 159 23.78 10.10 3.13
N ILE A 160 23.85 11.39 3.49
CA ILE A 160 24.48 11.91 4.70
C ILE A 160 23.38 12.36 5.67
N VAL A 161 23.41 11.85 6.89
CA VAL A 161 22.43 12.21 7.91
C VAL A 161 22.94 13.42 8.69
N GLY A 162 22.49 14.60 8.27
CA GLY A 162 22.69 15.86 8.98
C GLY A 162 21.46 16.34 9.75
N PRO A 163 21.54 17.53 10.37
CA PRO A 163 20.47 18.16 11.16
C PRO A 163 19.05 18.00 10.61
N GLU A 164 18.83 18.39 9.36
CA GLU A 164 17.49 18.33 8.75
C GLU A 164 17.02 16.89 8.50
N THR A 165 17.95 15.98 8.18
CA THR A 165 17.60 14.55 8.04
C THR A 165 17.24 13.96 9.40
N PHE A 166 17.96 14.29 10.48
CA PHE A 166 17.60 13.89 11.84
C PHE A 166 16.22 14.40 12.24
N ASN A 167 15.91 15.67 11.95
CA ASN A 167 14.61 16.27 12.21
C ASN A 167 13.49 15.40 11.61
N LYS A 168 13.59 15.06 10.31
CA LYS A 168 12.59 14.19 9.67
C LYS A 168 12.55 12.80 10.30
N ILE A 169 13.70 12.20 10.62
CA ILE A 169 13.74 10.86 11.24
C ILE A 169 13.04 10.86 12.60
N PHE A 170 13.24 11.87 13.44
CA PHE A 170 12.55 11.95 14.74
C PHE A 170 11.03 11.99 14.58
N LEU A 171 10.52 12.74 13.61
CA LEU A 171 9.08 12.95 13.43
C LEU A 171 8.39 11.77 12.73
N TRP A 172 9.07 11.13 11.79
CA TRP A 172 8.45 10.13 10.91
C TRP A 172 8.83 8.68 11.26
N ALA A 173 9.91 8.47 12.01
CA ALA A 173 10.40 7.16 12.40
C ALA A 173 10.40 7.00 13.93
N PRO A 174 9.22 6.93 14.58
CA PRO A 174 9.11 6.97 16.04
C PRO A 174 9.71 5.74 16.73
N LEU A 175 9.74 4.59 16.05
CA LEU A 175 10.29 3.33 16.54
C LEU A 175 11.80 3.21 16.29
N GLY A 176 12.52 2.39 17.06
CA GLY A 176 13.94 2.09 16.83
C GLY A 176 14.94 2.96 17.62
N GLY A 177 14.44 3.90 18.43
CA GLY A 177 15.28 4.77 19.27
C GLY A 177 15.88 4.12 20.52
N ARG A 178 15.25 3.05 21.03
CA ARG A 178 15.65 2.26 22.20
C ARG A 178 15.02 0.88 22.12
N ILE A 179 15.54 -0.09 22.86
CA ILE A 179 14.91 -1.42 22.98
C ILE A 179 13.65 -1.30 23.84
N LEU A 180 12.54 -1.89 23.39
CA LEU A 180 11.30 -1.95 24.16
C LEU A 180 11.07 -3.35 24.75
N HIS A 181 10.54 -3.38 25.96
CA HIS A 181 10.18 -4.59 26.70
C HIS A 181 9.15 -4.21 27.77
N GLN A 182 8.58 -5.20 28.46
CA GLN A 182 7.61 -4.97 29.54
C GLN A 182 8.13 -3.97 30.59
N GLY A 183 7.26 -3.05 30.99
CA GLY A 183 7.58 -1.94 31.90
C GLY A 183 8.04 -0.66 31.20
N ARG A 184 8.34 -0.69 29.89
CA ARG A 184 8.62 0.53 29.12
C ARG A 184 7.34 1.30 28.82
N ASN A 185 7.42 2.63 28.80
CA ASN A 185 6.32 3.49 28.42
C ASN A 185 6.83 4.70 27.64
N GLY A 186 5.94 5.31 26.85
CA GLY A 186 6.25 6.49 26.06
C GLY A 186 5.71 6.47 24.65
N LEU A 187 6.23 7.40 23.85
CA LEU A 187 5.82 7.64 22.48
C LEU A 187 6.03 6.43 21.56
N ASP A 188 7.24 5.90 21.54
CA ASP A 188 7.59 4.74 20.73
C ASP A 188 6.75 3.50 21.10
N THR A 189 6.43 3.32 22.39
CA THR A 189 5.50 2.26 22.82
C THR A 189 4.07 2.47 22.29
N TYR A 190 3.59 3.72 22.17
CA TYR A 190 2.27 3.99 21.59
C TYR A 190 2.23 3.58 20.11
N TRP A 191 3.25 3.96 19.34
CA TRP A 191 3.37 3.58 17.93
C TRP A 191 3.55 2.08 17.74
N LEU A 192 4.27 1.41 18.64
CA LEU A 192 4.39 -0.05 18.64
C LEU A 192 3.02 -0.70 18.74
N GLN A 193 2.22 -0.29 19.72
CA GLN A 193 0.86 -0.79 19.91
C GLN A 193 -0.04 -0.49 18.71
N LEU A 194 0.09 0.70 18.10
CA LEU A 194 -0.65 1.06 16.90
C LEU A 194 -0.29 0.16 15.71
N TYR A 195 1.00 -0.13 15.51
CA TYR A 195 1.45 -1.03 14.43
C TYR A 195 0.92 -2.45 14.67
N LEU A 196 1.02 -2.96 15.90
CA LEU A 196 0.44 -4.26 16.27
C LEU A 196 -1.09 -4.29 16.14
N PHE A 197 -1.77 -3.17 16.38
CA PHE A 197 -3.22 -3.05 16.20
C PHE A 197 -3.60 -3.18 14.72
N TYR A 198 -2.91 -2.44 13.84
CA TYR A 198 -3.10 -2.59 12.40
C TYR A 198 -2.81 -4.01 11.93
N LEU A 199 -1.78 -4.66 12.50
CA LEU A 199 -1.44 -6.05 12.21
C LEU A 199 -2.32 -7.10 12.92
N ARG A 200 -3.35 -6.69 13.68
CA ARG A 200 -4.30 -7.56 14.43
C ARG A 200 -3.71 -8.35 15.59
N TYR A 201 -2.49 -8.04 16.04
CA TYR A 201 -1.89 -8.62 17.23
C TYR A 201 -2.31 -7.93 18.52
N PHE A 202 -2.65 -6.63 18.47
CA PHE A 202 -3.08 -5.85 19.62
C PHE A 202 -4.54 -5.45 19.48
N LYS A 203 -5.39 -5.81 20.44
CA LYS A 203 -6.86 -5.60 20.38
C LYS A 203 -7.36 -4.46 21.26
N GLN A 204 -6.50 -3.92 22.11
CA GLN A 204 -6.86 -2.81 23.01
C GLN A 204 -6.57 -1.47 22.34
N ASN A 205 -7.07 -0.39 22.95
CA ASN A 205 -6.71 0.96 22.53
C ASN A 205 -5.23 1.22 22.85
N PRO A 206 -4.41 1.63 21.86
CA PRO A 206 -3.04 2.02 22.11
C PRO A 206 -2.95 3.13 23.16
N ASN A 207 -2.07 2.97 24.14
CA ASN A 207 -1.92 3.88 25.29
C ASN A 207 -0.46 4.18 25.65
N GLY A 208 0.51 3.55 24.97
CA GLY A 208 1.93 3.79 25.21
C GLY A 208 2.50 3.17 26.47
N PHE A 209 1.80 2.22 27.13
CA PHE A 209 2.33 1.44 28.24
C PHE A 209 2.57 -0.02 27.83
N PHE A 210 3.83 -0.47 27.89
CA PHE A 210 4.21 -1.85 27.56
C PHE A 210 3.89 -2.75 28.75
N ASN A 211 2.63 -3.14 28.85
CA ASN A 211 2.09 -4.06 29.85
C ASN A 211 2.09 -5.53 29.35
N ALA A 212 1.54 -6.45 30.15
CA ALA A 212 1.45 -7.87 29.82
C ALA A 212 0.65 -8.16 28.54
N TYR A 213 -0.32 -7.31 28.17
CA TYR A 213 -1.04 -7.46 26.89
C TYR A 213 -0.16 -7.12 25.70
N THR A 214 0.65 -6.05 25.82
CA THR A 214 1.62 -5.68 24.78
C THR A 214 2.68 -6.78 24.63
N ALA A 215 3.17 -7.34 25.74
CA ALA A 215 4.09 -8.46 25.76
C ALA A 215 3.56 -9.67 24.98
N LYS A 216 2.33 -10.13 25.31
CA LYS A 216 1.67 -11.23 24.60
C LYS A 216 1.49 -10.97 23.10
N SER A 217 1.13 -9.73 22.72
CA SER A 217 1.01 -9.35 21.32
C SER A 217 2.36 -9.42 20.57
N ILE A 218 3.45 -9.02 21.22
CA ILE A 218 4.80 -9.11 20.66
C ILE A 218 5.24 -10.57 20.53
N GLU A 219 5.03 -11.40 21.55
CA GLU A 219 5.38 -12.81 21.50
C GLU A 219 4.69 -13.54 20.34
N LYS A 220 3.38 -13.28 20.16
CA LYS A 220 2.63 -13.83 19.03
C LYS A 220 3.15 -13.31 17.68
N PHE A 221 3.44 -12.01 17.58
CA PHE A 221 4.03 -11.43 16.37
C PHE A 221 5.40 -12.01 16.05
N GLN A 222 6.27 -12.17 17.05
CA GLN A 222 7.61 -12.75 16.91
C GLN A 222 7.53 -14.21 16.43
N ALA A 223 6.59 -14.99 16.99
CA ALA A 223 6.35 -16.37 16.59
C ALA A 223 5.90 -16.45 15.10
N ASP A 224 4.91 -15.66 14.71
CA ASP A 224 4.40 -15.64 13.33
C ASP A 224 5.44 -15.08 12.33
N ALA A 225 6.32 -14.18 12.79
CA ALA A 225 7.44 -13.66 12.01
C ALA A 225 8.66 -14.60 11.99
N ASN A 226 8.60 -15.75 12.66
CA ASN A 226 9.69 -16.72 12.78
C ASN A 226 11.01 -16.08 13.26
N ILE A 227 10.92 -15.21 14.28
CA ILE A 227 12.06 -14.63 14.97
C ILE A 227 12.03 -15.04 16.44
N LYS A 228 13.12 -14.75 17.18
CA LYS A 228 13.22 -15.07 18.61
C LYS A 228 12.01 -14.50 19.38
N VAL A 229 11.30 -15.37 20.09
CA VAL A 229 10.15 -15.03 20.94
C VAL A 229 10.66 -14.72 22.34
N ASP A 230 10.79 -13.44 22.66
CA ASP A 230 11.34 -12.99 23.95
C ASP A 230 10.65 -11.74 24.51
N SER A 231 9.57 -11.28 23.87
CA SER A 231 8.85 -10.06 24.28
C SER A 231 9.71 -8.78 24.21
N VAL A 232 10.88 -8.85 23.54
CA VAL A 232 11.80 -7.73 23.36
C VAL A 232 11.73 -7.21 21.93
N VAL A 233 11.49 -5.90 21.80
CA VAL A 233 11.50 -5.22 20.51
C VAL A 233 12.90 -4.68 20.25
N GLY A 234 13.72 -5.54 19.64
CA GLY A 234 15.08 -5.23 19.17
C GLY A 234 15.17 -5.11 17.64
N PRO A 235 16.39 -5.08 17.08
CA PRO A 235 16.61 -4.87 15.63
C PRO A 235 15.82 -5.81 14.71
N GLN A 236 15.69 -7.10 15.08
CA GLN A 236 14.92 -8.06 14.29
C GLN A 236 13.42 -7.78 14.33
N THR A 237 12.88 -7.50 15.53
CA THR A 237 11.46 -7.15 15.70
C THR A 237 11.13 -5.83 14.99
N TYR A 238 12.03 -4.84 15.02
CA TYR A 238 11.87 -3.58 14.28
C TYR A 238 11.81 -3.78 12.77
N LEU A 239 12.73 -4.57 12.22
CA LEU A 239 12.70 -4.94 10.80
C LEU A 239 11.39 -5.65 10.44
N ALA A 240 11.01 -6.67 11.22
CA ALA A 240 9.79 -7.41 10.99
C ALA A 240 8.56 -6.48 11.01
N LEU A 241 8.45 -5.57 11.99
CA LEU A 241 7.34 -4.62 12.08
C LEU A 241 7.23 -3.72 10.85
N GLY A 242 8.35 -3.10 10.43
CA GLY A 242 8.36 -2.24 9.25
C GLY A 242 8.00 -3.02 7.99
N THR A 243 8.63 -4.18 7.78
CA THR A 243 8.38 -5.01 6.60
C THR A 243 7.01 -5.69 6.60
N SER A 244 6.30 -5.68 7.73
CA SER A 244 4.97 -6.30 7.88
C SER A 244 3.83 -5.29 7.77
N ILE A 245 4.01 -4.04 8.18
CA ILE A 245 2.96 -3.03 8.02
C ILE A 245 2.71 -2.72 6.54
N ALA A 246 1.47 -2.37 6.20
CA ALA A 246 1.13 -1.94 4.84
C ALA A 246 1.55 -0.48 4.64
N PHE A 247 2.12 -0.18 3.48
CA PHE A 247 2.26 1.19 3.01
C PHE A 247 1.81 1.30 1.53
N PRO A 248 0.94 2.27 1.21
CA PRO A 248 0.18 3.07 2.17
C PRO A 248 -0.74 2.18 3.02
N GLN A 249 -1.19 2.73 4.16
CA GLN A 249 -2.11 2.01 5.03
C GLN A 249 -3.46 1.84 4.30
N ASN A 250 -3.84 0.60 4.02
CA ASN A 250 -5.02 0.27 3.21
C ASN A 250 -6.32 0.21 4.04
N GLU A 251 -6.23 0.14 5.38
CA GLU A 251 -7.38 0.27 6.26
C GLU A 251 -7.41 1.61 6.97
N TYR A 252 -8.53 2.31 6.84
CA TYR A 252 -8.71 3.59 7.49
C TYR A 252 -9.43 3.43 8.83
N PHE A 253 -8.80 3.99 9.87
CA PHE A 253 -9.35 4.08 11.21
C PHE A 253 -9.44 5.54 11.61
N TYR A 254 -10.63 5.98 12.00
CA TYR A 254 -10.81 7.25 12.68
C TYR A 254 -10.49 7.08 14.16
N MET A 255 -9.65 7.97 14.73
CA MET A 255 -9.37 7.97 16.16
C MET A 255 -10.31 8.94 16.87
N VAL A 256 -11.17 8.41 17.74
CA VAL A 256 -12.12 9.18 18.56
C VAL A 256 -11.39 10.25 19.37
N LYS A 257 -11.87 11.49 19.23
CA LYS A 257 -11.38 12.70 19.88
C LYS A 257 -12.26 13.09 21.05
N LYS A 258 -11.80 14.11 21.77
CA LYS A 258 -12.57 14.73 22.84
C LYS A 258 -13.81 15.36 22.22
N ASP A 259 -14.96 15.18 22.86
CA ASP A 259 -16.25 15.74 22.44
C ASP A 259 -16.81 15.15 21.12
N ASP A 260 -16.21 14.07 20.62
CA ASP A 260 -16.77 13.30 19.51
C ASP A 260 -18.03 12.55 19.95
N SER A 261 -18.95 12.41 18.99
CA SER A 261 -20.06 11.47 19.05
C SER A 261 -20.15 10.72 17.73
N LEU A 262 -20.81 9.56 17.73
CA LEU A 262 -21.03 8.82 16.48
C LEU A 262 -21.77 9.66 15.44
N PHE A 263 -22.64 10.57 15.85
CA PHE A 263 -23.32 11.51 14.94
C PHE A 263 -22.33 12.48 14.27
N LYS A 264 -21.42 13.10 15.04
CA LYS A 264 -20.41 14.02 14.49
C LYS A 264 -19.47 13.30 13.52
N ILE A 265 -19.02 12.10 13.89
CA ILE A 265 -18.14 11.28 13.05
C ILE A 265 -18.88 10.86 11.77
N ALA A 266 -20.12 10.38 11.89
CA ALA A 266 -20.95 10.00 10.75
C ALA A 266 -21.16 11.17 9.79
N SER A 267 -21.46 12.36 10.31
CA SER A 267 -21.61 13.59 9.51
C SER A 267 -20.30 14.00 8.82
N LEU A 268 -19.15 13.91 9.52
CA LEU A 268 -17.84 14.23 8.95
C LEU A 268 -17.52 13.39 7.70
N PHE A 269 -17.90 12.11 7.69
CA PHE A 269 -17.65 11.19 6.58
C PHE A 269 -18.83 11.02 5.63
N ASP A 270 -19.95 11.71 5.87
CA ASP A 270 -21.23 11.52 5.21
C ASP A 270 -21.65 10.03 5.16
N LYS A 271 -21.76 9.43 6.36
CA LYS A 271 -22.13 8.04 6.60
C LYS A 271 -23.34 7.94 7.51
N LYS A 272 -23.97 6.77 7.50
CA LYS A 272 -24.98 6.42 8.50
C LYS A 272 -24.30 5.95 9.78
N LYS A 273 -24.75 6.46 10.94
CA LYS A 273 -24.21 6.06 12.24
C LYS A 273 -24.38 4.55 12.48
N GLU A 274 -25.49 3.98 11.99
CA GLU A 274 -25.83 2.56 12.13
C GLU A 274 -24.81 1.66 11.44
N GLU A 275 -24.26 2.11 10.30
CA GLU A 275 -23.21 1.38 9.59
C GLU A 275 -21.90 1.38 10.37
N ILE A 276 -21.55 2.48 11.02
CA ILE A 276 -20.37 2.59 11.90
C ILE A 276 -20.54 1.68 13.12
N ILE A 277 -21.72 1.70 13.76
CA ILE A 277 -22.05 0.85 14.93
C ILE A 277 -21.87 -0.62 14.55
N LYS A 278 -22.54 -1.06 13.48
CA LYS A 278 -22.49 -2.45 13.00
C LYS A 278 -21.06 -2.87 12.64
N LEU A 279 -20.33 -2.02 11.94
CA LEU A 279 -18.98 -2.35 11.48
C LEU A 279 -17.97 -2.52 12.64
N ASN A 280 -18.15 -1.74 13.71
CA ASN A 280 -17.25 -1.74 14.85
C ASN A 280 -17.75 -2.59 16.03
N ASN A 281 -18.86 -3.32 15.85
CA ASN A 281 -19.52 -4.11 16.90
C ASN A 281 -19.80 -3.27 18.16
N LEU A 282 -20.24 -2.02 18.00
CA LEU A 282 -20.60 -1.15 19.12
C LEU A 282 -22.00 -1.51 19.62
N ASN A 283 -22.28 -1.25 20.90
CA ASN A 283 -23.61 -1.42 21.46
C ASN A 283 -24.57 -0.36 20.85
N PRO A 284 -25.62 -0.76 20.12
CA PRO A 284 -26.54 0.19 19.51
C PRO A 284 -27.34 1.01 20.54
N SER A 285 -27.59 0.46 21.73
CA SER A 285 -28.47 1.06 22.74
C SER A 285 -27.87 2.26 23.44
N ASP A 286 -26.55 2.28 23.66
CA ASP A 286 -25.86 3.38 24.35
C ASP A 286 -24.94 4.21 23.43
N CYS A 287 -24.62 3.69 22.24
CA CYS A 287 -23.77 4.37 21.25
C CYS A 287 -22.43 4.86 21.83
N THR A 288 -21.92 4.19 22.86
CA THR A 288 -20.74 4.63 23.60
C THR A 288 -19.46 4.51 22.77
N ILE A 289 -18.68 5.59 22.77
CA ILE A 289 -17.34 5.63 22.20
C ILE A 289 -16.39 6.26 23.21
N HIS A 290 -15.14 5.79 23.20
CA HIS A 290 -14.14 6.23 24.16
C HIS A 290 -13.03 7.01 23.49
N LEU A 291 -12.53 8.03 24.18
CA LEU A 291 -11.40 8.83 23.71
C LEU A 291 -10.20 7.94 23.35
N GLY A 292 -9.65 8.11 22.15
CA GLY A 292 -8.54 7.29 21.65
C GLY A 292 -8.94 5.96 21.03
N GLN A 293 -10.22 5.58 21.07
CA GLN A 293 -10.73 4.39 20.37
C GLN A 293 -10.55 4.55 18.86
N LEU A 294 -10.14 3.47 18.19
CA LEU A 294 -9.99 3.41 16.74
C LEU A 294 -11.24 2.78 16.12
N LEU A 295 -11.95 3.55 15.30
CA LEU A 295 -13.17 3.13 14.62
C LEU A 295 -12.92 2.97 13.13
N LEU A 296 -13.28 1.82 12.58
CA LEU A 296 -13.40 1.63 11.14
C LEU A 296 -14.55 2.48 10.60
N ILE A 297 -14.31 3.15 9.49
CA ILE A 297 -15.35 3.88 8.76
C ILE A 297 -15.79 3.02 7.57
N PRO A 298 -17.11 2.89 7.29
CA PRO A 298 -17.60 2.06 6.21
C PRO A 298 -17.23 2.64 4.83
N PRO A 299 -16.88 1.79 3.85
CA PRO A 299 -16.70 2.22 2.46
C PRO A 299 -18.05 2.69 1.85
N PRO A 300 -18.01 3.51 0.79
CA PRO A 300 -16.82 4.00 0.12
C PRO A 300 -16.06 5.06 0.92
N ILE A 301 -14.74 5.04 0.84
CA ILE A 301 -13.88 6.10 1.38
C ILE A 301 -12.93 6.55 0.29
N THR A 302 -12.94 7.85 0.02
CA THR A 302 -12.07 8.46 -0.98
C THR A 302 -10.81 9.00 -0.31
N PHE A 303 -9.67 8.68 -0.92
CA PHE A 303 -8.37 9.16 -0.52
C PHE A 303 -7.77 10.02 -1.63
N HIS A 304 -6.94 10.96 -1.21
CA HIS A 304 -5.95 11.61 -2.03
C HIS A 304 -4.61 10.89 -1.85
N VAL A 305 -4.04 10.38 -2.95
CA VAL A 305 -2.67 9.85 -2.99
C VAL A 305 -1.70 11.03 -3.02
N VAL A 306 -0.98 11.23 -1.93
CA VAL A 306 -0.11 12.38 -1.73
C VAL A 306 1.05 12.37 -2.74
N LYS A 307 1.30 13.50 -3.38
CA LYS A 307 2.54 13.78 -4.13
C LYS A 307 3.56 14.49 -3.27
N LYS A 308 4.83 14.33 -3.64
CA LYS A 308 5.95 15.05 -3.04
C LYS A 308 5.72 16.56 -3.05
N GLY A 309 5.78 17.16 -1.86
CA GLY A 309 5.61 18.61 -1.67
C GLY A 309 4.20 19.06 -1.31
N GLU A 310 3.20 18.18 -1.34
CA GLU A 310 1.85 18.54 -0.92
C GLU A 310 1.73 18.65 0.61
N THR A 311 0.82 19.52 1.05
CA THR A 311 0.49 19.77 2.45
C THR A 311 -1.02 19.61 2.66
N LEU A 312 -1.46 19.50 3.91
CA LEU A 312 -2.90 19.53 4.22
C LEU A 312 -3.57 20.81 3.69
N GLY A 313 -2.89 21.95 3.74
CA GLY A 313 -3.40 23.23 3.25
C GLY A 313 -3.62 23.26 1.73
N THR A 314 -2.67 22.73 0.95
CA THR A 314 -2.83 22.66 -0.52
C THR A 314 -3.93 21.69 -0.92
N ILE A 315 -4.06 20.57 -0.20
CA ILE A 315 -5.09 19.56 -0.47
C ILE A 315 -6.49 20.06 -0.05
N SER A 316 -6.59 20.71 1.11
CA SER A 316 -7.81 21.36 1.61
C SER A 316 -8.38 22.32 0.56
N LYS A 317 -7.54 23.24 0.03
CA LYS A 317 -7.93 24.17 -1.03
C LYS A 317 -8.37 23.46 -2.31
N LYS A 318 -7.67 22.39 -2.71
CA LYS A 318 -7.93 21.64 -3.95
C LYS A 318 -9.32 20.98 -3.96
N TYR A 319 -9.77 20.47 -2.82
CA TYR A 319 -11.03 19.74 -2.70
C TYR A 319 -12.13 20.53 -1.99
N SER A 320 -11.88 21.79 -1.64
CA SER A 320 -12.80 22.64 -0.88
C SER A 320 -13.27 22.00 0.44
N ILE A 321 -12.37 21.26 1.11
CA ILE A 321 -12.60 20.68 2.43
C ILE A 321 -11.93 21.57 3.46
N SER A 322 -12.61 21.93 4.56
CA SER A 322 -12.00 22.76 5.59
C SER A 322 -10.74 22.10 6.16
N ILE A 323 -9.71 22.90 6.45
CA ILE A 323 -8.46 22.38 7.02
C ILE A 323 -8.72 21.66 8.35
N GLU A 324 -9.69 22.14 9.14
CA GLU A 324 -10.11 21.52 10.40
C GLU A 324 -10.66 20.11 10.19
N ASN A 325 -11.61 19.92 9.26
CA ASN A 325 -12.16 18.59 8.96
C ASN A 325 -11.08 17.63 8.45
N LEU A 326 -10.16 18.15 7.62
CA LEU A 326 -9.06 17.37 7.08
C LEU A 326 -8.07 16.94 8.17
N GLU A 327 -7.75 17.83 9.12
CA GLU A 327 -6.91 17.55 10.29
C GLU A 327 -7.58 16.55 11.24
N LEU A 328 -8.88 16.69 11.49
CA LEU A 328 -9.67 15.74 12.31
C LEU A 328 -9.61 14.34 11.72
N ALA A 329 -9.84 14.21 10.42
CA ALA A 329 -9.86 12.92 9.73
C ALA A 329 -8.46 12.30 9.54
N ASN A 330 -7.39 13.10 9.52
CA ASN A 330 -6.03 12.64 9.22
C ASN A 330 -5.05 12.87 10.38
N TYR A 331 -5.51 12.66 11.61
CA TYR A 331 -4.81 13.06 12.83
C TYR A 331 -3.34 12.62 12.96
N PHE A 332 -2.99 11.43 12.47
CA PHE A 332 -1.62 10.91 12.57
C PHE A 332 -0.66 11.49 11.52
N SER A 333 -1.16 12.31 10.60
CA SER A 333 -0.35 12.99 9.59
C SER A 333 0.26 14.27 10.18
N PRO A 334 1.59 14.44 10.14
CA PRO A 334 2.24 15.69 10.52
C PRO A 334 1.67 16.87 9.72
N LYS A 335 1.38 17.99 10.40
CA LYS A 335 0.78 19.18 9.76
C LYS A 335 1.70 19.87 8.75
N ILE A 336 3.02 19.69 8.89
CA ILE A 336 4.04 20.44 8.16
C ILE A 336 4.34 19.81 6.79
N PHE A 337 4.24 18.48 6.68
CA PHE A 337 4.58 17.76 5.46
C PHE A 337 3.82 16.43 5.40
N LEU A 338 3.50 15.96 4.20
CA LEU A 338 2.87 14.65 3.97
C LEU A 338 3.83 13.77 3.16
N LEU A 339 3.92 12.46 3.47
CA LEU A 339 4.80 11.58 2.73
C LEU A 339 4.23 11.28 1.33
N PRO A 340 5.07 11.24 0.27
CA PRO A 340 4.65 10.76 -1.03
C PRO A 340 4.08 9.34 -0.96
N ASP A 341 3.03 9.10 -1.75
CA ASP A 341 2.26 7.86 -1.84
C ASP A 341 1.39 7.52 -0.62
N GLU A 342 1.39 8.36 0.42
CA GLU A 342 0.46 8.23 1.54
C GLU A 342 -0.99 8.46 1.09
N LEU A 343 -1.92 7.74 1.72
CA LEU A 343 -3.35 7.94 1.52
C LEU A 343 -3.89 8.89 2.57
N LEU A 344 -4.23 10.10 2.14
CA LEU A 344 -4.93 11.09 2.96
C LEU A 344 -6.44 10.93 2.74
N VAL A 345 -7.21 10.64 3.78
CA VAL A 345 -8.67 10.56 3.63
C VAL A 345 -9.26 11.94 3.33
N LEU A 346 -10.21 12.00 2.42
CA LEU A 346 -10.99 13.20 2.11
C LEU A 346 -12.38 13.05 2.76
N PRO A 347 -12.60 13.57 3.97
CA PRO A 347 -13.85 13.38 4.70
C PRO A 347 -15.03 13.99 3.94
N GLY A 348 -16.11 13.22 3.79
CA GLY A 348 -17.33 13.64 3.08
C GLY A 348 -17.18 13.82 1.57
N TYR A 349 -16.00 13.52 0.99
CA TYR A 349 -15.76 13.66 -0.44
C TYR A 349 -16.22 12.43 -1.21
N HIS A 350 -17.17 12.66 -2.12
CA HIS A 350 -17.71 11.62 -3.00
C HIS A 350 -17.31 11.86 -4.44
N HIS A 351 -16.58 10.90 -5.00
CA HIS A 351 -16.38 10.83 -6.42
C HIS A 351 -17.55 10.07 -7.06
N LYS A 352 -18.14 10.61 -8.13
CA LYS A 352 -19.26 9.99 -8.83
C LYS A 352 -18.75 8.95 -9.82
N PHE A 353 -18.94 7.68 -9.50
CA PHE A 353 -18.59 6.58 -10.38
C PHE A 353 -19.81 6.09 -11.15
N LYS A 354 -19.58 5.53 -12.34
CA LYS A 354 -20.63 4.97 -13.20
C LYS A 354 -20.36 3.51 -13.51
N GLY A 355 -21.44 2.78 -13.77
CA GLY A 355 -21.37 1.40 -14.22
C GLY A 355 -21.40 0.36 -13.09
N LYS A 356 -21.10 -0.87 -13.47
CA LYS A 356 -21.13 -2.04 -12.60
C LYS A 356 -19.79 -2.76 -12.68
N LEU A 357 -19.37 -3.33 -11.56
CA LEU A 357 -18.24 -4.25 -11.52
C LEU A 357 -18.69 -5.61 -11.02
N VAL A 358 -17.96 -6.65 -11.42
CA VAL A 358 -18.11 -8.01 -10.88
C VAL A 358 -16.81 -8.41 -10.22
N TYR A 359 -16.90 -9.08 -9.09
CA TYR A 359 -15.74 -9.56 -8.35
C TYR A 359 -16.09 -10.84 -7.59
N ILE A 360 -15.04 -11.55 -7.18
CA ILE A 360 -15.17 -12.74 -6.35
C ILE A 360 -14.84 -12.35 -4.91
N GLN A 361 -15.72 -12.70 -3.99
CA GLN A 361 -15.48 -12.60 -2.55
C GLN A 361 -15.25 -14.01 -2.00
N VAL A 362 -14.03 -14.29 -1.53
CA VAL A 362 -13.68 -15.62 -1.01
C VAL A 362 -13.93 -15.68 0.50
N ASN A 363 -14.73 -16.65 0.94
CA ASN A 363 -14.98 -16.96 2.35
C ASN A 363 -14.46 -18.37 2.68
N ASN A 364 -14.39 -18.74 3.96
CA ASN A 364 -13.76 -20.00 4.40
C ASN A 364 -14.40 -21.29 3.82
N MET A 365 -15.67 -21.25 3.40
CA MET A 365 -16.41 -22.45 2.94
C MET A 365 -16.87 -22.38 1.47
N LEU A 366 -16.94 -21.18 0.87
CA LEU A 366 -17.43 -20.96 -0.50
C LEU A 366 -16.99 -19.59 -1.00
N SER A 367 -17.10 -19.37 -2.31
CA SER A 367 -16.86 -18.07 -2.94
C SER A 367 -18.15 -17.44 -3.43
N GLU A 368 -18.33 -16.14 -3.21
CA GLU A 368 -19.47 -15.39 -3.72
C GLU A 368 -19.09 -14.62 -4.98
N LEU A 369 -19.85 -14.82 -6.05
CA LEU A 369 -19.75 -13.98 -7.24
C LEU A 369 -20.65 -12.76 -7.04
N ARG A 370 -20.09 -11.56 -6.95
CA ARG A 370 -20.85 -10.35 -6.59
C ARG A 370 -20.84 -9.32 -7.71
N VAL A 371 -21.99 -8.70 -7.94
CA VAL A 371 -22.16 -7.54 -8.83
C VAL A 371 -22.30 -6.29 -7.97
N PHE A 372 -21.42 -5.32 -8.12
CA PHE A 372 -21.46 -4.04 -7.41
C PHE A 372 -21.89 -2.93 -8.37
N ASN A 373 -22.95 -2.21 -8.01
CA ASN A 373 -23.41 -1.01 -8.72
C ASN A 373 -22.73 0.21 -8.10
N LEU A 374 -21.90 0.89 -8.90
CA LEU A 374 -21.08 2.03 -8.46
C LEU A 374 -21.89 3.33 -8.28
N GLU A 375 -23.07 3.43 -8.87
CA GLU A 375 -23.93 4.61 -8.72
C GLU A 375 -24.76 4.51 -7.44
N LYS A 376 -25.21 3.30 -7.11
CA LYS A 376 -26.01 3.01 -5.90
C LYS A 376 -25.15 2.65 -4.69
N MET A 377 -23.85 2.42 -4.87
CA MET A 377 -22.92 1.92 -3.86
C MET A 377 -23.42 0.66 -3.13
N GLN A 378 -24.01 -0.24 -3.90
CA GLN A 378 -24.63 -1.48 -3.40
C GLN A 378 -24.18 -2.66 -4.23
N TYR A 379 -24.03 -3.82 -3.58
CA TYR A 379 -23.80 -5.08 -4.29
C TYR A 379 -24.96 -6.05 -4.12
N LYS A 380 -25.04 -6.98 -5.06
CA LYS A 380 -25.84 -8.20 -4.96
C LYS A 380 -24.96 -9.41 -5.22
N THR A 381 -25.26 -10.53 -4.58
CA THR A 381 -24.62 -11.82 -4.89
C THR A 381 -25.34 -12.45 -6.08
N LEU A 382 -24.60 -12.81 -7.11
CA LEU A 382 -25.07 -13.49 -8.32
C LEU A 382 -25.11 -14.99 -8.12
N ASP A 383 -24.09 -15.56 -7.47
CA ASP A 383 -23.97 -17.00 -7.21
C ASP A 383 -23.07 -17.27 -6.00
N PHE A 384 -23.27 -18.44 -5.38
CA PHE A 384 -22.42 -19.02 -4.35
C PHE A 384 -21.69 -20.25 -4.94
N ILE A 385 -20.42 -20.06 -5.28
CA ILE A 385 -19.60 -21.03 -6.00
C ILE A 385 -18.85 -21.92 -4.99
N LYS A 386 -19.15 -23.22 -5.03
CA LYS A 386 -18.35 -24.26 -4.36
C LYS A 386 -17.23 -24.73 -5.29
N ASN A 387 -16.12 -25.17 -4.71
CA ASN A 387 -14.98 -25.75 -5.42
C ASN A 387 -14.39 -24.86 -6.53
N LEU A 388 -14.41 -23.55 -6.33
CA LEU A 388 -13.74 -22.60 -7.22
C LEU A 388 -12.23 -22.92 -7.25
N LYS A 389 -11.68 -23.23 -8.43
CA LYS A 389 -10.27 -23.64 -8.58
C LYS A 389 -9.34 -22.48 -8.21
N THR A 390 -9.57 -21.32 -8.82
CA THR A 390 -8.86 -20.07 -8.53
C THR A 390 -9.82 -18.90 -8.57
N PRO A 391 -9.62 -17.86 -7.74
CA PRO A 391 -10.48 -16.67 -7.72
C PRO A 391 -10.16 -15.72 -8.89
N GLN A 392 -10.38 -16.21 -10.11
CA GLN A 392 -10.18 -15.48 -11.36
C GLN A 392 -11.47 -15.47 -12.18
N LEU A 393 -11.74 -14.31 -12.79
CA LEU A 393 -12.84 -14.09 -13.70
C LEU A 393 -12.30 -13.99 -15.13
N PHE A 394 -13.04 -14.59 -16.07
CA PHE A 394 -12.74 -14.50 -17.49
C PHE A 394 -13.92 -13.89 -18.23
N LEU A 395 -13.83 -12.59 -18.50
CA LEU A 395 -14.86 -11.86 -19.23
C LEU A 395 -14.72 -12.11 -20.73
N SER A 396 -15.83 -12.51 -21.36
CA SER A 396 -15.92 -12.56 -22.82
C SER A 396 -15.73 -11.18 -23.45
N LYS A 397 -15.23 -11.13 -24.70
CA LYS A 397 -14.89 -9.85 -25.35
C LYS A 397 -16.12 -8.99 -25.64
N ASP A 398 -17.28 -9.63 -25.90
CA ASP A 398 -18.57 -8.94 -26.04
C ASP A 398 -19.20 -8.55 -24.70
N ARG A 399 -18.58 -8.94 -23.58
CA ARG A 399 -18.95 -8.61 -22.19
C ARG A 399 -20.34 -9.11 -21.80
N LYS A 400 -20.85 -10.12 -22.51
CA LYS A 400 -22.16 -10.74 -22.20
C LYS A 400 -22.01 -11.96 -21.30
N LYS A 401 -20.88 -12.66 -21.42
CA LYS A 401 -20.56 -13.87 -20.65
C LYS A 401 -19.38 -13.68 -19.72
N LEU A 402 -19.42 -14.39 -18.60
CA LEU A 402 -18.37 -14.44 -17.60
C LEU A 402 -18.08 -15.89 -17.24
N SER A 403 -16.82 -16.32 -17.26
CA SER A 403 -16.44 -17.66 -16.80
C SER A 403 -15.73 -17.65 -15.47
N VAL A 404 -15.94 -18.73 -14.73
CA VAL A 404 -15.10 -19.20 -13.62
C VAL A 404 -14.71 -20.65 -13.87
N ILE A 405 -13.63 -21.09 -13.22
CA ILE A 405 -13.19 -22.48 -13.26
C ILE A 405 -13.51 -23.13 -11.92
N ILE A 406 -14.26 -24.23 -11.95
CA ILE A 406 -14.52 -25.06 -10.77
C ILE A 406 -13.86 -26.42 -10.97
N SER A 407 -13.41 -27.04 -9.88
CA SER A 407 -12.78 -28.36 -9.94
C SER A 407 -13.55 -29.36 -9.07
N ARG A 408 -13.92 -30.51 -9.63
CA ARG A 408 -14.64 -31.58 -8.92
C ARG A 408 -13.95 -32.89 -9.22
N ASP A 409 -13.51 -33.60 -8.17
CA ASP A 409 -12.85 -34.91 -8.27
C ASP A 409 -11.64 -34.90 -9.23
N GLY A 410 -10.87 -33.81 -9.21
CA GLY A 410 -9.72 -33.61 -10.09
C GLY A 410 -10.07 -33.25 -11.53
N ILE A 411 -11.34 -33.02 -11.85
CA ILE A 411 -11.82 -32.62 -13.18
C ILE A 411 -12.25 -31.15 -13.14
N ASP A 412 -11.70 -30.37 -14.06
CA ASP A 412 -12.09 -28.98 -14.22
C ASP A 412 -13.35 -28.81 -15.07
N TYR A 413 -14.17 -27.83 -14.70
CA TYR A 413 -15.33 -27.38 -15.44
C TYR A 413 -15.28 -25.87 -15.62
N ILE A 414 -15.67 -25.42 -16.81
CA ILE A 414 -15.88 -24.02 -17.13
C ILE A 414 -17.34 -23.71 -16.87
N ARG A 415 -17.62 -22.89 -15.87
CA ARG A 415 -18.97 -22.39 -15.62
C ARG A 415 -19.11 -21.02 -16.27
N ASN A 416 -19.99 -20.90 -17.27
CA ASN A 416 -20.24 -19.66 -18.01
C ASN A 416 -21.56 -19.05 -17.61
N TYR A 417 -21.51 -17.85 -17.02
CA TYR A 417 -22.67 -17.05 -16.67
C TYR A 417 -23.04 -16.12 -17.82
N ASP A 418 -24.34 -15.93 -18.06
CA ASP A 418 -24.87 -14.74 -18.69
C ASP A 418 -24.96 -13.61 -17.63
N ILE A 419 -24.28 -12.49 -17.88
CA ILE A 419 -24.13 -11.42 -16.88
C ILE A 419 -25.46 -10.71 -16.57
N HIS A 420 -26.42 -10.72 -17.50
CA HIS A 420 -27.68 -9.99 -17.36
C HIS A 420 -28.69 -10.81 -16.57
N THR A 421 -28.81 -12.10 -16.92
CA THR A 421 -29.78 -13.01 -16.32
C THR A 421 -29.25 -13.71 -15.07
N GLY A 422 -27.93 -13.89 -14.96
CA GLY A 422 -27.28 -14.70 -13.93
C GLY A 422 -27.38 -16.21 -14.16
N ALA A 423 -28.09 -16.65 -15.20
CA ALA A 423 -28.13 -18.06 -15.58
C ALA A 423 -26.73 -18.52 -16.02
N TYR A 424 -26.40 -19.78 -15.73
CA TYR A 424 -25.12 -20.36 -16.15
C TYR A 424 -25.28 -21.74 -16.77
N ASN A 425 -24.29 -22.11 -17.58
CA ASN A 425 -24.05 -23.49 -17.97
C ASN A 425 -22.67 -23.94 -17.48
N GLU A 426 -22.48 -25.25 -17.41
CA GLU A 426 -21.19 -25.85 -17.07
C GLU A 426 -20.74 -26.77 -18.19
N ILE A 427 -19.44 -26.71 -18.47
CA ILE A 427 -18.81 -27.47 -19.53
C ILE A 427 -17.65 -28.21 -18.91
N LYS A 428 -17.63 -29.54 -19.05
CA LYS A 428 -16.48 -30.34 -18.64
C LYS A 428 -15.28 -29.95 -19.49
N ALA A 429 -14.19 -29.54 -18.84
CA ALA A 429 -12.97 -29.22 -19.54
C ALA A 429 -12.30 -30.52 -20.02
N PRO A 430 -11.76 -30.55 -21.25
CA PRO A 430 -11.03 -31.72 -21.74
C PRO A 430 -9.67 -31.89 -21.05
N ILE A 431 -9.14 -30.84 -20.43
CA ILE A 431 -7.85 -30.78 -19.71
C ILE A 431 -7.94 -29.80 -18.54
N ASP A 432 -7.05 -29.93 -17.55
CA ASP A 432 -6.93 -29.01 -16.41
C ASP A 432 -6.63 -27.59 -16.87
N ILE A 433 -7.38 -26.59 -16.41
CA ILE A 433 -7.30 -25.21 -16.90
C ILE A 433 -6.42 -24.34 -16.01
N GLU A 434 -5.42 -23.70 -16.61
CA GLU A 434 -4.56 -22.66 -16.01
C GLU A 434 -4.72 -21.32 -16.73
N TYR A 435 -5.09 -21.34 -18.01
CA TYR A 435 -5.28 -20.17 -18.85
C TYR A 435 -6.48 -20.34 -19.77
N LEU A 436 -7.20 -19.24 -20.01
CA LEU A 436 -8.36 -19.19 -20.89
C LEU A 436 -8.47 -17.79 -21.52
N ASP A 437 -8.72 -17.73 -22.83
CA ASP A 437 -9.07 -16.50 -23.55
C ASP A 437 -10.26 -16.73 -24.49
N TRP A 438 -11.19 -15.77 -24.49
CA TRP A 438 -12.41 -15.81 -25.29
C TRP A 438 -12.20 -15.29 -26.70
N SER A 439 -12.83 -15.95 -27.68
CA SER A 439 -13.02 -15.35 -29.01
C SER A 439 -13.90 -14.09 -28.92
N TYR A 440 -13.81 -13.20 -29.91
CA TYR A 440 -14.57 -11.94 -29.95
C TYR A 440 -16.08 -12.15 -30.11
N ASP A 441 -16.49 -13.23 -30.76
CA ASP A 441 -17.89 -13.63 -30.92
C ASP A 441 -18.42 -14.51 -29.78
N SER A 442 -17.60 -14.79 -28.77
CA SER A 442 -17.96 -15.58 -27.59
C SER A 442 -18.48 -17.00 -27.91
N LYS A 443 -18.08 -17.56 -29.07
CA LYS A 443 -18.41 -18.94 -29.49
C LYS A 443 -17.32 -19.95 -29.17
N SER A 444 -16.07 -19.51 -29.08
CA SER A 444 -14.91 -20.38 -28.86
C SER A 444 -14.03 -19.87 -27.72
N LEU A 445 -13.33 -20.80 -27.08
CA LEU A 445 -12.30 -20.52 -26.09
C LEU A 445 -10.98 -21.09 -26.58
N VAL A 446 -9.87 -20.43 -26.26
CA VAL A 446 -8.56 -21.07 -26.28
C VAL A 446 -8.09 -21.26 -24.84
N ILE A 447 -7.65 -22.48 -24.49
CA ILE A 447 -7.22 -22.85 -23.15
C ILE A 447 -5.76 -23.33 -23.14
N ASN A 448 -5.06 -23.06 -22.03
CA ASN A 448 -3.69 -23.50 -21.73
C ASN A 448 -2.68 -23.30 -22.87
N LYS A 449 -1.90 -24.35 -23.16
CA LYS A 449 -0.91 -24.41 -24.24
C LYS A 449 -1.53 -24.71 -25.60
N ALA A 450 -2.64 -24.02 -25.89
CA ALA A 450 -3.27 -23.89 -27.21
C ALA A 450 -4.24 -24.99 -27.69
N MET A 451 -5.22 -25.32 -26.85
CA MET A 451 -6.42 -26.08 -27.28
C MET A 451 -7.62 -25.14 -27.46
N ILE A 452 -8.33 -25.25 -28.59
CA ILE A 452 -9.53 -24.49 -28.90
C ILE A 452 -10.75 -25.37 -28.67
N ILE A 453 -11.73 -24.86 -27.91
CA ILE A 453 -12.96 -25.59 -27.59
C ILE A 453 -14.21 -24.76 -27.89
N ASN A 454 -15.32 -25.45 -28.13
CA ASN A 454 -16.63 -24.84 -28.28
C ASN A 454 -17.21 -24.43 -26.92
N THR A 455 -17.71 -23.19 -26.81
CA THR A 455 -18.26 -22.60 -25.56
C THR A 455 -19.64 -23.12 -25.15
N LYS A 456 -20.26 -24.03 -25.93
CA LYS A 456 -21.54 -24.67 -25.57
C LYS A 456 -21.33 -26.13 -25.22
N THR A 457 -20.55 -26.85 -26.01
CA THR A 457 -20.40 -28.31 -25.88
C THR A 457 -19.12 -28.74 -25.15
N GLY A 458 -18.09 -27.88 -25.10
CA GLY A 458 -16.76 -28.25 -24.62
C GLY A 458 -15.94 -29.09 -25.60
N GLN A 459 -16.51 -29.39 -26.77
CA GLN A 459 -15.84 -30.17 -27.79
C GLN A 459 -14.58 -29.45 -28.29
N GLU A 460 -13.48 -30.21 -28.41
CA GLU A 460 -12.26 -29.75 -29.05
C GLU A 460 -12.54 -29.43 -30.53
N LEU A 461 -12.22 -28.20 -30.93
CA LEU A 461 -12.33 -27.73 -32.30
C LEU A 461 -10.98 -27.82 -33.03
N PHE A 462 -9.89 -27.58 -32.31
CA PHE A 462 -8.54 -27.56 -32.86
C PHE A 462 -7.50 -27.55 -31.73
N ASN A 463 -6.31 -28.09 -31.97
CA ASN A 463 -5.24 -28.12 -30.98
C ASN A 463 -3.88 -27.92 -31.65
N PHE A 464 -3.02 -27.11 -31.03
CA PHE A 464 -1.66 -26.87 -31.47
C PHE A 464 -0.75 -26.65 -30.27
N LYS A 465 0.57 -26.73 -30.47
CA LYS A 465 1.54 -26.45 -29.39
C LYS A 465 1.95 -24.98 -29.43
N GLY A 466 1.69 -24.26 -28.35
CA GLY A 466 2.07 -22.86 -28.21
C GLY A 466 1.74 -22.32 -26.82
N GLU A 467 2.41 -21.25 -26.40
CA GLU A 467 2.18 -20.60 -25.11
C GLU A 467 1.46 -19.27 -25.28
N MET A 468 0.66 -18.90 -24.27
CA MET A 468 -0.07 -17.63 -24.18
C MET A 468 -0.97 -17.30 -25.40
N PRO A 469 -1.78 -18.26 -25.90
CA PRO A 469 -2.58 -18.06 -27.10
C PRO A 469 -3.63 -16.98 -26.93
N GLN A 470 -3.75 -16.04 -27.87
CA GLN A 470 -4.69 -14.91 -27.79
C GLN A 470 -5.38 -14.66 -29.13
N TRP A 471 -6.70 -14.42 -29.09
CA TRP A 471 -7.51 -14.22 -30.28
C TRP A 471 -7.27 -12.87 -30.97
N PHE A 472 -7.26 -12.88 -32.30
CA PHE A 472 -7.51 -11.68 -33.09
C PHE A 472 -9.02 -11.43 -33.25
N THR A 473 -9.39 -10.20 -33.60
CA THR A 473 -10.79 -9.76 -33.79
C THR A 473 -11.54 -10.50 -34.89
N ASP A 474 -10.83 -11.15 -35.81
CA ASP A 474 -11.41 -11.92 -36.91
C ASP A 474 -11.98 -13.29 -36.49
N ASN A 475 -11.84 -13.68 -35.21
CA ASN A 475 -12.27 -14.98 -34.67
C ASN A 475 -11.69 -16.20 -35.41
N LYS A 476 -10.61 -16.03 -36.17
CA LYS A 476 -9.98 -17.09 -36.99
C LYS A 476 -8.51 -17.25 -36.69
N ASN A 477 -7.85 -16.16 -36.32
CA ASN A 477 -6.43 -16.14 -36.07
C ASN A 477 -6.11 -16.04 -34.59
N ILE A 478 -5.02 -16.69 -34.19
CA ILE A 478 -4.50 -16.70 -32.82
C ILE A 478 -3.03 -16.33 -32.84
N LEU A 479 -2.63 -15.40 -31.97
CA LEU A 479 -1.24 -15.13 -31.63
C LEU A 479 -0.78 -16.11 -30.56
N TYR A 480 0.40 -16.71 -30.71
CA TYR A 480 1.01 -17.55 -29.69
C TYR A 480 2.54 -17.44 -29.73
N TYR A 481 3.20 -17.89 -28.66
CA TYR A 481 4.65 -17.99 -28.57
C TYR A 481 5.12 -19.44 -28.62
N ARG A 482 6.16 -19.73 -29.39
CA ARG A 482 6.81 -21.05 -29.46
C ARG A 482 8.23 -20.87 -29.99
N ASP A 483 9.18 -21.74 -29.69
CA ASP A 483 10.49 -21.80 -30.35
C ASP A 483 11.14 -20.41 -30.57
N ASN A 484 11.12 -19.56 -29.53
CA ASN A 484 11.67 -18.20 -29.53
C ASN A 484 11.04 -17.19 -30.49
N ALA A 485 9.83 -17.44 -30.99
CA ALA A 485 9.14 -16.52 -31.87
C ALA A 485 7.65 -16.46 -31.60
N PHE A 486 7.10 -15.27 -31.75
CA PHE A 486 5.66 -15.06 -31.87
C PHE A 486 5.21 -15.51 -33.25
N ARG A 487 4.10 -16.24 -33.29
CA ARG A 487 3.48 -16.77 -34.51
C ARG A 487 1.99 -16.48 -34.52
N LYS A 488 1.44 -16.38 -35.71
CA LYS A 488 0.01 -16.26 -35.98
C LYS A 488 -0.46 -17.53 -36.67
N ILE A 489 -1.44 -18.22 -36.12
CA ILE A 489 -2.07 -19.40 -36.74
C ILE A 489 -3.52 -19.09 -37.07
N ASN A 490 -3.97 -19.48 -38.26
CA ASN A 490 -5.38 -19.55 -38.58
C ASN A 490 -5.86 -20.97 -38.25
N TYR A 491 -6.74 -21.12 -37.26
CA TYR A 491 -7.11 -22.46 -36.75
C TYR A 491 -8.01 -23.24 -37.73
N GLN A 492 -8.63 -22.57 -38.70
CA GLN A 492 -9.51 -23.20 -39.70
C GLN A 492 -8.72 -23.77 -40.89
N THR A 493 -7.62 -23.10 -41.27
CA THR A 493 -6.79 -23.47 -42.43
C THR A 493 -5.45 -24.08 -42.03
N ASN A 494 -5.11 -24.07 -40.74
CA ASN A 494 -3.81 -24.47 -40.19
C ASN A 494 -2.61 -23.69 -40.75
N VAL A 495 -2.84 -22.53 -41.38
CA VAL A 495 -1.78 -21.68 -41.92
C VAL A 495 -1.09 -20.95 -40.78
N VAL A 496 0.22 -21.18 -40.64
CA VAL A 496 1.09 -20.53 -39.65
C VAL A 496 1.95 -19.46 -40.32
N ARG A 497 2.00 -18.27 -39.72
CA ARG A 497 2.87 -17.17 -40.13
C ARG A 497 3.77 -16.75 -38.98
N HIS A 498 5.05 -16.54 -39.27
CA HIS A 498 5.97 -15.90 -38.34
C HIS A 498 5.56 -14.43 -38.14
N VAL A 499 5.63 -13.96 -36.89
CA VAL A 499 5.33 -12.56 -36.55
C VAL A 499 6.62 -11.82 -36.23
N CYS A 500 7.34 -12.26 -35.21
CA CYS A 500 8.66 -11.75 -34.87
C CYS A 500 9.41 -12.75 -33.98
N THR A 501 10.73 -12.69 -34.04
CA THR A 501 11.61 -13.44 -33.13
C THR A 501 11.81 -12.62 -31.86
N SER A 502 11.68 -13.28 -30.71
CA SER A 502 11.95 -12.68 -29.41
C SER A 502 13.45 -12.47 -29.24
N LEU A 503 13.83 -11.37 -28.57
CA LEU A 503 15.22 -11.10 -28.21
C LEU A 503 15.77 -12.08 -27.16
N ASP A 504 14.89 -12.77 -26.42
CA ASP A 504 15.26 -13.79 -25.43
C ASP A 504 14.35 -15.03 -25.53
N LYS A 505 14.86 -16.19 -25.10
CA LYS A 505 14.14 -17.46 -25.09
C LYS A 505 13.08 -17.54 -23.98
N SER A 506 13.28 -16.84 -22.86
CA SER A 506 12.43 -16.92 -21.67
C SER A 506 11.42 -15.77 -21.59
N ILE A 507 10.29 -15.92 -22.29
CA ILE A 507 9.12 -15.05 -22.16
C ILE A 507 8.27 -15.51 -20.97
N TRP A 508 7.89 -14.56 -20.12
CA TRP A 508 7.04 -14.82 -18.94
C TRP A 508 5.60 -14.38 -19.13
N PHE A 509 5.37 -13.37 -19.98
CA PHE A 509 4.07 -12.75 -20.14
C PHE A 509 3.93 -12.09 -21.51
N SER A 510 2.71 -12.06 -22.07
CA SER A 510 2.37 -11.28 -23.25
C SER A 510 0.89 -10.91 -23.28
N ARG A 511 0.57 -9.78 -23.92
CA ARG A 511 -0.81 -9.31 -24.16
C ARG A 511 -0.95 -8.63 -25.52
N LEU A 512 -1.91 -9.11 -26.29
CA LEU A 512 -2.29 -8.61 -27.61
C LEU A 512 -3.17 -7.36 -27.50
N LYS A 513 -2.92 -6.38 -28.37
CA LYS A 513 -3.70 -5.17 -28.63
C LYS A 513 -4.31 -5.31 -30.03
N THR A 514 -5.61 -5.58 -30.09
CA THR A 514 -6.31 -5.86 -31.35
C THR A 514 -7.06 -4.63 -31.88
N ASN A 515 -6.33 -3.68 -32.46
CA ASN A 515 -6.91 -2.59 -33.26
C ASN A 515 -6.26 -2.57 -34.65
N ASP A 516 -6.57 -1.58 -35.50
CA ASP A 516 -6.08 -1.51 -36.88
C ASP A 516 -4.55 -1.60 -37.02
N ASN A 517 -3.81 -1.17 -35.99
CA ASN A 517 -2.35 -1.23 -35.99
C ASN A 517 -1.79 -2.58 -35.52
N ASN A 518 -2.62 -3.41 -34.88
CA ASN A 518 -2.29 -4.65 -34.17
C ASN A 518 -0.94 -4.56 -33.44
N LYS A 519 -0.94 -4.37 -32.13
CA LYS A 519 0.29 -4.34 -31.33
C LYS A 519 0.26 -5.46 -30.31
N PHE A 520 1.39 -5.82 -29.74
CA PHE A 520 1.37 -6.56 -28.48
C PHE A 520 2.54 -6.14 -27.63
N PHE A 521 2.45 -6.39 -26.32
CA PHE A 521 3.61 -6.28 -25.45
C PHE A 521 3.91 -7.62 -24.80
N TYR A 522 5.16 -7.79 -24.41
CA TYR A 522 5.63 -8.99 -23.73
C TYR A 522 6.76 -8.68 -22.74
N PHE A 523 6.90 -9.54 -21.74
CA PHE A 523 7.99 -9.52 -20.78
C PHE A 523 8.97 -10.64 -21.09
N ALA A 524 10.24 -10.29 -21.25
CA ALA A 524 11.33 -11.25 -21.40
C ALA A 524 12.34 -11.06 -20.26
N PHE A 525 12.84 -12.17 -19.70
CA PHE A 525 14.00 -12.11 -18.83
C PHE A 525 15.24 -11.86 -19.68
N LEU A 526 16.06 -10.87 -19.35
CA LEU A 526 17.39 -10.78 -19.96
C LEU A 526 18.39 -11.60 -19.15
N PRO A 527 19.35 -12.32 -19.78
CA PRO A 527 20.33 -13.12 -19.08
C PRO A 527 21.16 -12.24 -18.15
N SER A 528 21.70 -12.81 -17.06
CA SER A 528 22.48 -12.15 -15.99
C SER A 528 21.75 -11.23 -15.00
N ARG A 529 20.53 -10.73 -15.28
CA ARG A 529 19.93 -9.66 -14.45
C ARG A 529 18.76 -10.06 -13.55
N ARG A 530 18.17 -11.25 -13.67
CA ARG A 530 16.93 -11.67 -12.95
C ARG A 530 15.81 -10.61 -12.99
N VAL A 531 15.79 -9.79 -14.04
CA VAL A 531 14.87 -8.65 -14.22
C VAL A 531 14.18 -8.82 -15.56
N THR A 532 12.86 -8.62 -15.57
CA THR A 532 12.06 -8.58 -16.79
C THR A 532 12.29 -7.26 -17.53
N CYS A 533 12.35 -7.33 -18.86
CA CYS A 533 12.25 -6.18 -19.75
C CYS A 533 10.94 -6.25 -20.52
N THR A 534 10.28 -5.11 -20.65
CA THR A 534 8.99 -4.98 -21.34
C THR A 534 9.21 -4.42 -22.73
N PHE A 535 8.73 -5.15 -23.73
CA PHE A 535 8.81 -4.79 -25.13
C PHE A 535 7.41 -4.60 -25.72
N ILE A 536 7.25 -3.60 -26.58
CA ILE A 536 6.10 -3.47 -27.48
C ILE A 536 6.56 -3.85 -28.89
N TYR A 537 5.76 -4.68 -29.56
CA TYR A 537 5.87 -4.94 -30.99
C TYR A 537 4.72 -4.27 -31.75
N ASP A 538 5.06 -3.59 -32.84
CA ASP A 538 4.13 -2.98 -33.79
C ASP A 538 4.11 -3.80 -35.08
N TYR A 539 2.97 -4.42 -35.41
CA TYR A 539 2.87 -5.28 -36.60
C TYR A 539 3.04 -4.50 -37.90
N LYS A 540 2.48 -3.29 -37.97
CA LYS A 540 2.52 -2.46 -39.17
C LYS A 540 3.94 -1.98 -39.46
N LYS A 541 4.66 -1.58 -38.41
CA LYS A 541 6.05 -1.09 -38.52
C LYS A 541 7.09 -2.22 -38.49
N ARG A 542 6.70 -3.43 -38.08
CA ARG A 542 7.60 -4.56 -37.79
C ARG A 542 8.74 -4.18 -36.84
N LEU A 543 8.42 -3.38 -35.82
CA LEU A 543 9.39 -2.80 -34.91
C LEU A 543 9.15 -3.27 -33.48
N VAL A 544 10.24 -3.67 -32.80
CA VAL A 544 10.26 -3.94 -31.36
C VAL A 544 10.86 -2.74 -30.63
N LYS A 545 10.23 -2.30 -29.53
CA LYS A 545 10.71 -1.21 -28.67
C LYS A 545 10.70 -1.64 -27.20
N ASN A 546 11.82 -1.49 -26.51
CA ASN A 546 11.88 -1.62 -25.04
C ASN A 546 11.28 -0.37 -24.39
N ILE A 547 10.32 -0.54 -23.49
CA ILE A 547 9.59 0.58 -22.88
C ILE A 547 9.71 0.64 -21.35
N SER A 548 10.06 -0.47 -20.70
CA SER A 548 10.04 -0.58 -19.24
C SER A 548 10.79 -1.83 -18.77
N ARG A 549 10.99 -1.95 -17.46
CA ARG A 549 11.67 -3.07 -16.78
C ARG A 549 11.01 -3.37 -15.43
N ASN A 550 11.31 -4.54 -14.88
CA ASN A 550 10.79 -5.05 -13.59
C ASN A 550 9.27 -5.24 -13.56
N ASP A 551 8.64 -5.37 -14.72
CA ASP A 551 7.19 -5.57 -14.85
C ASP A 551 6.84 -7.05 -14.84
N TYR A 552 5.66 -7.37 -14.31
CA TYR A 552 5.22 -8.75 -14.19
C TYR A 552 3.72 -8.96 -14.45
N PHE A 553 2.97 -7.87 -14.52
CA PHE A 553 1.62 -7.85 -15.09
C PHE A 553 1.46 -6.56 -15.91
N GLY A 554 0.64 -6.62 -16.95
CA GLY A 554 0.19 -5.43 -17.64
C GLY A 554 -1.12 -5.71 -18.37
N THR A 555 -1.84 -4.65 -18.69
CA THR A 555 -3.05 -4.77 -19.52
C THR A 555 -3.32 -3.47 -20.26
N TRP A 556 -3.97 -3.59 -21.42
CA TRP A 556 -4.40 -2.44 -22.19
C TRP A 556 -5.72 -1.90 -21.62
N SER A 557 -5.90 -0.59 -21.75
CA SER A 557 -7.17 0.06 -21.44
C SER A 557 -8.26 -0.34 -22.43
N ARG A 558 -9.53 -0.09 -22.11
CA ARG A 558 -10.68 -0.54 -22.91
C ARG A 558 -10.69 0.06 -24.32
N THR A 559 -10.36 1.35 -24.43
CA THR A 559 -10.20 2.04 -25.72
C THR A 559 -8.82 1.81 -26.35
N LEU A 560 -7.95 1.05 -25.66
CA LEU A 560 -6.60 0.71 -26.08
C LEU A 560 -5.66 1.93 -26.23
N ASN A 561 -6.02 3.06 -25.62
CA ASN A 561 -5.24 4.29 -25.62
C ASN A 561 -4.12 4.28 -24.57
N TYR A 562 -4.32 3.53 -23.49
CA TYR A 562 -3.36 3.41 -22.39
C TYR A 562 -2.92 1.97 -22.17
N LEU A 563 -1.72 1.84 -21.63
CA LEU A 563 -1.15 0.60 -21.12
C LEU A 563 -0.76 0.85 -19.67
N ILE A 564 -1.21 -0.01 -18.76
CA ILE A 564 -0.68 -0.04 -17.40
C ILE A 564 0.26 -1.21 -17.23
N LEU A 565 1.39 -0.95 -16.59
CA LEU A 565 2.36 -1.96 -16.20
C LEU A 565 2.51 -1.97 -14.69
N SER A 566 2.43 -3.16 -14.13
CA SER A 566 2.68 -3.43 -12.72
C SER A 566 4.11 -3.89 -12.55
N GLY A 567 4.91 -3.03 -11.93
CA GLY A 567 6.31 -3.29 -11.64
C GLY A 567 6.56 -3.61 -10.18
N ARG A 568 7.60 -4.38 -9.89
CA ARG A 568 8.09 -4.59 -8.51
C ARG A 568 9.28 -3.69 -8.24
N ASP A 569 9.27 -3.05 -7.08
CA ASP A 569 10.40 -2.29 -6.59
C ASP A 569 11.36 -3.20 -5.81
N TYR A 570 12.61 -3.27 -6.26
CA TYR A 570 13.63 -4.14 -5.67
C TYR A 570 14.38 -3.42 -4.54
N TYR A 571 14.43 -4.05 -3.37
CA TYR A 571 15.20 -3.58 -2.22
C TYR A 571 16.34 -4.56 -1.90
N GLY A 572 17.56 -4.24 -2.38
CA GLY A 572 18.79 -4.92 -1.98
C GLY A 572 18.94 -6.36 -2.51
N ASN A 573 20.10 -6.97 -2.17
CA ASN A 573 20.49 -8.29 -2.67
C ASN A 573 19.72 -9.47 -2.03
N PHE A 574 18.87 -9.22 -1.03
CA PHE A 574 18.09 -10.24 -0.33
C PHE A 574 16.70 -9.70 0.02
N PHE A 575 15.71 -10.58 -0.15
CA PHE A 575 14.25 -10.40 -0.11
C PHE A 575 13.63 -9.86 -1.40
N PRO A 576 12.89 -10.71 -2.12
CA PRO A 576 12.30 -10.31 -3.38
C PRO A 576 10.95 -9.65 -3.06
N TRP A 577 10.73 -8.41 -3.52
CA TRP A 577 9.41 -7.74 -3.63
C TRP A 577 8.80 -7.17 -2.32
N PHE A 578 9.07 -5.90 -2.01
CA PHE A 578 8.37 -5.20 -0.92
C PHE A 578 7.20 -4.37 -1.41
N TYR A 579 7.36 -3.74 -2.56
CA TYR A 579 6.38 -2.79 -3.05
C TYR A 579 6.20 -2.95 -4.54
N MET A 580 5.03 -2.55 -4.97
CA MET A 580 4.61 -2.54 -6.34
C MET A 580 4.33 -1.12 -6.78
N ASN A 581 4.60 -0.85 -8.05
CA ASN A 581 4.32 0.42 -8.68
C ASN A 581 3.53 0.19 -9.96
N ILE A 582 2.38 0.84 -10.07
CA ILE A 582 1.58 0.89 -11.29
C ILE A 582 2.03 2.08 -12.11
N LYS A 583 2.52 1.82 -13.32
CA LYS A 583 3.01 2.82 -14.27
C LYS A 583 2.04 2.93 -15.44
N LEU A 584 1.70 4.15 -15.83
CA LEU A 584 0.85 4.43 -16.99
C LEU A 584 1.71 4.78 -18.20
N PHE A 585 1.36 4.20 -19.34
CA PHE A 585 1.95 4.47 -20.64
C PHE A 585 0.85 4.80 -21.63
N ASN A 586 1.18 5.57 -22.67
CA ASN A 586 0.29 5.70 -23.83
C ASN A 586 0.42 4.49 -24.76
N GLN A 587 -0.39 4.49 -25.82
CA GLN A 587 -0.39 3.43 -26.83
C GLN A 587 0.91 3.20 -27.62
N GLU A 588 1.85 4.14 -27.58
CA GLU A 588 3.18 4.03 -28.21
C GLU A 588 4.27 3.59 -27.20
N GLY A 589 3.86 3.23 -25.99
CA GLY A 589 4.76 2.84 -24.90
C GLY A 589 5.59 3.99 -24.35
N LYS A 590 5.11 5.24 -24.48
CA LYS A 590 5.72 6.39 -23.79
C LYS A 590 5.19 6.41 -22.35
N PHE A 591 6.10 6.40 -21.38
CA PHE A 591 5.77 6.57 -19.97
C PHE A 591 5.09 7.92 -19.74
N LEU A 592 3.98 7.92 -19.01
CA LEU A 592 3.24 9.13 -18.67
C LEU A 592 3.50 9.51 -17.21
N ASN A 593 3.18 8.62 -16.27
CA ASN A 593 3.37 8.84 -14.83
C ASN A 593 3.23 7.53 -14.02
N ASN A 594 3.64 7.59 -12.75
CA ASN A 594 3.28 6.59 -11.75
C ASN A 594 1.85 6.85 -11.26
N GLN A 595 1.09 5.79 -11.03
CA GLN A 595 -0.32 5.83 -10.67
C GLN A 595 -0.58 5.40 -9.23
N LEU A 596 0.11 4.36 -8.76
CA LEU A 596 -0.11 3.80 -7.45
C LEU A 596 1.12 3.04 -6.96
N PHE A 597 1.57 3.33 -5.74
CA PHE A 597 2.61 2.59 -5.05
C PHE A 597 2.00 1.94 -3.82
N ALA A 598 2.14 0.63 -3.67
CA ALA A 598 1.67 -0.08 -2.49
C ALA A 598 2.37 -1.41 -2.31
N LYS A 599 2.31 -1.96 -1.10
CA LYS A 599 2.97 -3.22 -0.74
C LYS A 599 2.50 -4.42 -1.59
N GLY A 600 1.19 -4.56 -1.75
CA GLY A 600 0.55 -5.54 -2.63
C GLY A 600 -0.55 -4.89 -3.44
N ILE A 601 -0.52 -5.10 -4.76
CA ILE A 601 -1.51 -4.62 -5.72
C ILE A 601 -1.80 -5.77 -6.68
N ASP A 602 -3.04 -6.25 -6.70
CA ASP A 602 -3.48 -7.15 -7.75
C ASP A 602 -4.27 -6.36 -8.80
N LEU A 603 -3.81 -6.49 -10.05
CA LEU A 603 -4.53 -6.06 -11.24
C LEU A 603 -5.07 -7.30 -11.95
N ASN A 604 -6.00 -7.07 -12.87
CA ASN A 604 -6.59 -8.10 -13.71
C ASN A 604 -6.89 -7.53 -15.10
N ASP A 605 -7.21 -8.41 -16.05
CA ASP A 605 -7.69 -8.00 -17.35
C ASP A 605 -9.11 -7.42 -17.22
N ASN A 606 -9.43 -6.36 -17.97
CA ASN A 606 -10.72 -5.63 -17.90
C ASN A 606 -10.93 -4.78 -16.64
N ASN A 607 -9.84 -4.24 -16.10
CA ASN A 607 -9.89 -3.37 -14.92
C ASN A 607 -10.19 -1.88 -15.23
N PHE A 608 -10.27 -1.44 -16.48
CA PHE A 608 -10.61 -0.07 -16.85
C PHE A 608 -12.12 0.14 -17.03
N ASP A 609 -12.59 1.33 -16.68
CA ASP A 609 -13.97 1.75 -16.93
C ASP A 609 -14.25 1.94 -18.43
N ILE A 610 -15.51 2.21 -18.78
CA ILE A 610 -15.94 2.35 -20.19
C ILE A 610 -15.17 3.44 -20.95
N ASN A 611 -14.73 4.49 -20.25
CA ASN A 611 -14.12 5.68 -20.83
C ASN A 611 -12.60 5.78 -20.60
N ASP A 612 -11.97 4.76 -20.00
CA ASP A 612 -10.57 4.80 -19.57
C ASP A 612 -10.20 6.03 -18.72
N THR A 613 -11.13 6.48 -17.88
CA THR A 613 -10.92 7.54 -16.89
C THR A 613 -10.38 6.98 -15.57
N SER A 614 -10.66 5.71 -15.30
CA SER A 614 -10.33 5.05 -14.04
C SER A 614 -9.98 3.57 -14.24
N PHE A 615 -9.24 3.01 -13.29
CA PHE A 615 -9.01 1.56 -13.23
C PHE A 615 -9.19 0.98 -11.83
N LEU A 616 -9.54 -0.30 -11.77
CA LEU A 616 -9.67 -1.08 -10.54
C LEU A 616 -8.32 -1.70 -10.16
N ALA A 617 -8.06 -1.71 -8.86
CA ALA A 617 -6.92 -2.38 -8.25
C ALA A 617 -7.35 -3.01 -6.91
N VAL A 618 -6.79 -4.16 -6.56
CA VAL A 618 -6.97 -4.72 -5.21
C VAL A 618 -5.72 -4.45 -4.40
N LEU A 619 -5.83 -3.67 -3.34
CA LEU A 619 -4.71 -3.45 -2.41
C LEU A 619 -4.75 -4.48 -1.30
N TYR A 620 -3.59 -5.02 -0.96
CA TYR A 620 -3.44 -6.00 0.11
C TYR A 620 -2.07 -5.99 0.76
N ASN A 621 -2.01 -6.62 1.93
CA ASN A 621 -0.76 -6.88 2.64
C ASN A 621 -0.37 -8.36 2.46
N PRO A 622 0.69 -8.68 1.68
CA PRO A 622 1.04 -10.06 1.38
C PRO A 622 1.58 -10.80 2.62
N SER A 623 1.08 -12.01 2.87
CA SER A 623 1.56 -12.92 3.93
C SER A 623 2.68 -13.86 3.46
N LYS A 624 3.31 -13.60 2.31
CA LYS A 624 4.29 -14.53 1.71
C LYS A 624 5.63 -14.58 2.44
N PHE A 625 6.00 -13.50 3.16
CA PHE A 625 7.33 -13.37 3.76
C PHE A 625 7.38 -13.82 5.22
N TYR A 626 6.30 -13.58 5.93
CA TYR A 626 6.10 -13.96 7.31
C TYR A 626 4.75 -14.63 7.39
N SER A 627 4.56 -15.59 8.29
CA SER A 627 3.26 -16.23 8.56
C SER A 627 2.28 -15.28 9.27
N ILE A 628 2.41 -13.98 9.00
CA ILE A 628 1.56 -12.92 9.49
C ILE A 628 0.29 -12.91 8.64
N PRO A 629 -0.90 -12.90 9.26
CA PRO A 629 -2.17 -12.95 8.54
C PRO A 629 -2.29 -11.84 7.48
N VAL A 630 -2.88 -12.18 6.33
CA VAL A 630 -3.35 -11.16 5.37
C VAL A 630 -4.45 -10.36 6.06
N ILE A 631 -4.21 -9.07 6.26
CA ILE A 631 -5.12 -8.21 7.04
C ILE A 631 -6.28 -7.69 6.20
N SER A 632 -6.08 -7.54 4.88
CA SER A 632 -7.12 -7.04 3.95
C SER A 632 -6.76 -7.30 2.47
N ARG A 633 -7.77 -7.63 1.67
CA ARG A 633 -7.83 -7.51 0.21
C ARG A 633 -9.09 -6.74 -0.15
N ASP A 634 -8.92 -5.46 -0.49
CA ASP A 634 -10.04 -4.57 -0.81
C ASP A 634 -9.90 -3.99 -2.20
N ILE A 635 -11.04 -3.76 -2.84
CA ILE A 635 -11.13 -3.15 -4.17
C ILE A 635 -11.00 -1.64 -4.02
N TYR A 636 -10.14 -1.06 -4.84
CA TYR A 636 -9.99 0.38 -5.03
C TYR A 636 -10.23 0.73 -6.47
N LEU A 637 -10.76 1.92 -6.67
CA LEU A 637 -10.87 2.57 -7.96
C LEU A 637 -9.93 3.77 -7.98
N LYS A 638 -8.98 3.76 -8.92
CA LYS A 638 -8.00 4.84 -9.14
C LYS A 638 -8.41 5.64 -10.36
N ASP A 639 -8.64 6.93 -10.18
CA ASP A 639 -8.81 7.89 -11.28
C ASP A 639 -7.45 8.16 -11.94
N ILE A 640 -7.36 8.07 -13.26
CA ILE A 640 -6.07 8.10 -13.98
C ILE A 640 -5.48 9.51 -14.06
N GLN A 641 -6.34 10.53 -14.08
CA GLN A 641 -5.96 11.93 -14.30
C GLN A 641 -5.65 12.67 -12.99
N THR A 642 -6.26 12.24 -11.89
CA THR A 642 -6.16 12.87 -10.58
C THR A 642 -5.40 12.02 -9.58
N GLN A 643 -5.33 12.47 -8.33
CA GLN A 643 -4.77 11.69 -7.22
C GLN A 643 -5.85 10.98 -6.41
N LEU A 644 -7.07 10.90 -6.92
CA LEU A 644 -8.15 10.23 -6.22
C LEU A 644 -7.99 8.71 -6.30
N LEU A 645 -8.19 8.06 -5.16
CA LEU A 645 -8.26 6.62 -4.99
C LEU A 645 -9.41 6.32 -4.02
N THR A 646 -10.45 5.62 -4.47
CA THR A 646 -11.61 5.30 -3.61
C THR A 646 -11.62 3.83 -3.26
N LYS A 647 -11.62 3.53 -1.96
CA LYS A 647 -11.85 2.19 -1.42
C LYS A 647 -13.33 1.85 -1.55
N LEU A 648 -13.68 0.77 -2.24
CA LEU A 648 -15.05 0.37 -2.51
C LEU A 648 -15.56 -0.74 -1.58
N THR A 649 -14.66 -1.59 -1.06
CA THR A 649 -15.02 -2.72 -0.21
C THR A 649 -14.29 -2.68 1.13
N LEU A 650 -14.81 -3.43 2.09
CA LEU A 650 -14.17 -3.72 3.38
C LEU A 650 -14.31 -5.22 3.69
N SER A 651 -14.27 -6.03 2.64
CA SER A 651 -14.72 -7.43 2.64
C SER A 651 -13.57 -8.41 2.85
N LYS A 652 -12.35 -7.91 3.07
CA LYS A 652 -11.15 -8.65 3.49
C LYS A 652 -10.59 -9.68 2.51
N ASN A 653 -11.35 -10.12 1.50
CA ASN A 653 -10.99 -11.17 0.55
C ASN A 653 -11.62 -10.96 -0.84
N ALA A 654 -11.56 -9.74 -1.37
CA ALA A 654 -12.01 -9.46 -2.73
C ALA A 654 -10.93 -9.83 -3.78
N TYR A 655 -11.36 -10.45 -4.88
CA TYR A 655 -10.49 -10.93 -5.95
C TYR A 655 -11.05 -10.56 -7.32
N ASN A 656 -10.11 -10.32 -8.24
CA ASN A 656 -10.32 -10.17 -9.68
C ASN A 656 -11.50 -9.23 -10.06
N PRO A 657 -11.56 -8.00 -9.53
CA PRO A 657 -12.65 -7.08 -9.87
C PRO A 657 -12.53 -6.58 -11.31
N ILE A 658 -13.57 -6.82 -12.11
CA ILE A 658 -13.66 -6.41 -13.52
C ILE A 658 -14.79 -5.40 -13.71
N PHE A 659 -14.62 -4.45 -14.61
CA PHE A 659 -15.76 -3.65 -15.10
C PHE A 659 -16.59 -4.46 -16.08
N LEU A 660 -17.92 -4.33 -15.98
CA LEU A 660 -18.86 -4.86 -16.97
C LEU A 660 -18.95 -3.96 -18.21
#